data_AF-A0A817SDZ8-F1
#
_entry.id   AF-A0A817SDZ8-F1
#
_cell.length_a   1.000
_cell.length_b   1.000
_cell.length_c   1.000
_cell.angle_alpha   90.00
_cell.angle_beta   90.00
_cell.angle_gamma   90.00
#
_symmetry.space_group_name_H-M   'P 1'
#
loop_
_entity.id
_entity.type
_entity.pdbx_description
1 polymer ?
#
loop_
_entity_poly.entity_id
_entity_poly.type
_entity_poly.pdbx_seq_one_letter_code
_entity_poly.pdbx_strand_id
1 'polypeptide(L)'
;MSENDLTEGVHGLIRRTADLGKLILAANNISQKHMEYLPYPDWNFNEEPEEFLQKTSADKNDEQYPLEQIYLRCNKTFLCGQSVQVIKIEATRIYHGVIEFFYPYLYAITIRYGSKFEWTIKKRYKDFDNLHQVLRTYVTSELVKSRNNLNSVRPSTTTDDHDSSIERQEKQLPCFPTRNDRMAFINESSINERCKILQNYLNNVLKHPKFREHSAMRKFLEVSPLSFVQGLGKSLREAELFKRSNDDHRGRSIFVRLFFLCDTCKFHRTRKWFVIKDSYIVYMKLASALVGFPMLVDQEFSLDRRFRKTKTTHGIRIKNSQRLMVIKCQNRYEQDKWFNTLMEIKNKSLFTQQNPFKSFAPQRKQQYAQWFVNGQPYMETLAKAILAAREEIFISDWWLSPEIMLIRPYQDDSMRLDNLLGKRAEEGIRIYILVFKDLIPIVGLNSYHTKKKLVSKSPNKKNIKIIRHPDHRVLPGTESSFLYSHHEKTVVIDQRLAFIGGLDLCWGRWDTDDHRLVDLSNENITKLKSAEELANQSDQESNKEEAAVDTIKEMAENSTHQGIISTSLNRMMNSEQESSHKTKANDTTNTGRKFSTHWRTNRKVNHENTTDPTRVTNIEDYLNRAEKKFLAEENKSVHRPDPYGNRWRRFVEADKHRYNESYPYLLPKTYDDHELVDTNFLRSVLPDDRPPIRIDAQCVRSASFWSCGISTVEQSIENAYIHMIENAQHFIYIENQFFVTIAEDSTIKNHIGDALYQRIIRAHSNKEIFRIYIVLPLLPGFANANTIQAVLYFIMRSINKGEMSLYQRLKQNGVSNPEDYITFYGMRNWDILMGSLVTERISIH
;
A
#
# COMPACT_ATOMS: atom_id res chain seq x y z
N MET A 1 -65.69 -5.22 42.58
CA MET A 1 -66.64 -5.14 41.45
C MET A 1 -65.96 -4.30 40.39
N SER A 2 -65.87 -4.69 39.11
CA SER A 2 -66.16 -6.00 38.47
C SER A 2 -65.55 -5.98 37.05
N GLU A 3 -65.46 -7.12 36.36
CA GLU A 3 -64.78 -7.27 35.05
C GLU A 3 -65.46 -6.55 33.84
N ASN A 4 -66.35 -5.58 34.07
CA ASN A 4 -67.19 -4.98 33.02
C ASN A 4 -66.67 -3.67 32.40
N ASP A 5 -65.67 -3.00 32.99
CA ASP A 5 -65.20 -1.68 32.48
C ASP A 5 -64.20 -1.79 31.31
N LEU A 6 -63.82 -3.01 30.90
CA LEU A 6 -62.83 -3.25 29.83
C LEU A 6 -63.44 -3.44 28.42
N THR A 7 -64.76 -3.52 28.28
CA THR A 7 -65.42 -3.89 27.00
C THR A 7 -65.88 -2.71 26.15
N GLU A 8 -66.22 -1.55 26.73
CA GLU A 8 -66.68 -0.39 25.94
C GLU A 8 -65.55 0.30 25.15
N GLY A 9 -64.32 0.31 25.68
CA GLY A 9 -63.17 0.95 25.02
C GLY A 9 -62.78 0.32 23.69
N VAL A 10 -62.96 -1.01 23.55
CA VAL A 10 -62.50 -1.77 22.37
C VAL A 10 -63.41 -1.54 21.15
N HIS A 11 -64.73 -1.50 21.35
CA HIS A 11 -65.69 -1.29 20.26
C HIS A 11 -65.64 0.14 19.68
N GLY A 12 -65.20 1.14 20.46
CA GLY A 12 -64.99 2.50 19.97
C GLY A 12 -63.87 2.65 18.95
N LEU A 13 -62.80 1.84 19.07
CA LEU A 13 -61.63 1.93 18.19
C LEU A 13 -61.87 1.25 16.84
N ILE A 14 -62.53 0.07 16.85
CA ILE A 14 -62.86 -0.73 15.66
C ILE A 14 -63.74 0.05 14.66
N ARG A 15 -64.57 0.98 15.14
CA ARG A 15 -65.43 1.80 14.25
C ARG A 15 -64.71 2.93 13.51
N ARG A 16 -63.52 3.38 13.96
CA ARG A 16 -62.80 4.49 13.30
C ARG A 16 -61.79 4.03 12.25
N THR A 17 -61.32 2.79 12.32
CA THR A 17 -60.45 2.19 11.28
C THR A 17 -61.23 1.75 10.04
N ALA A 18 -62.55 1.52 10.15
CA ALA A 18 -63.38 1.05 9.04
C ALA A 18 -63.62 2.08 7.92
N ASP A 19 -63.69 3.38 8.23
CA ASP A 19 -64.02 4.41 7.23
C ASP A 19 -62.80 5.00 6.52
N LEU A 20 -61.59 4.87 7.08
CA LEU A 20 -60.35 5.25 6.37
C LEU A 20 -60.12 4.36 5.13
N GLY A 21 -60.56 3.09 5.18
CA GLY A 21 -60.50 2.15 4.06
C GLY A 21 -61.39 2.51 2.86
N LYS A 22 -62.40 3.37 3.03
CA LYS A 22 -63.31 3.77 1.93
C LYS A 22 -62.81 4.95 1.11
N LEU A 23 -61.90 5.76 1.65
CA LEU A 23 -61.35 6.94 0.98
C LEU A 23 -60.23 6.60 -0.02
N ILE A 24 -59.61 5.42 0.11
CA ILE A 24 -58.53 4.94 -0.79
C ILE A 24 -59.10 4.22 -2.03
N LEU A 25 -60.29 3.64 -1.95
CA LEU A 25 -60.93 2.92 -3.06
C LEU A 25 -61.62 3.81 -4.12
N ALA A 26 -61.61 5.13 -3.94
CA ALA A 26 -62.22 6.08 -4.88
C ALA A 26 -61.25 6.63 -5.97
N ALA A 27 -59.95 6.38 -5.85
CA ALA A 27 -58.93 6.92 -6.78
C ALA A 27 -58.61 5.98 -7.97
N ASN A 28 -58.89 4.68 -7.85
CA ASN A 28 -58.60 3.68 -8.89
C ASN A 28 -59.78 3.49 -9.85
N ASN A 29 -60.02 4.47 -10.74
CA ASN A 29 -60.78 4.23 -11.97
C ASN A 29 -60.58 5.33 -13.06
N ILE A 30 -59.35 5.46 -13.56
CA ILE A 30 -59.11 5.94 -14.93
C ILE A 30 -58.35 4.85 -15.69
N SER A 31 -58.81 4.57 -16.91
CA SER A 31 -58.43 3.39 -17.69
C SER A 31 -57.05 3.49 -18.33
N GLN A 32 -56.54 2.34 -18.78
CA GLN A 32 -55.34 2.20 -19.59
C GLN A 32 -55.37 3.12 -20.83
N LYS A 33 -54.39 4.03 -20.96
CA LYS A 33 -53.58 4.24 -22.18
C LYS A 33 -52.53 5.33 -21.98
N HIS A 34 -51.33 5.08 -22.51
CA HIS A 34 -50.18 5.98 -22.61
C HIS A 34 -49.71 6.67 -21.31
N MET A 35 -48.63 6.16 -20.74
CA MET A 35 -47.46 7.01 -20.54
C MET A 35 -46.28 6.33 -21.26
N GLU A 36 -45.51 7.13 -21.97
CA GLU A 36 -44.47 6.65 -22.87
C GLU A 36 -43.15 6.41 -22.14
N TYR A 37 -42.23 5.70 -22.79
CA TYR A 37 -40.84 5.64 -22.37
C TYR A 37 -40.26 7.06 -22.38
N LEU A 38 -39.82 7.55 -21.22
CA LEU A 38 -38.78 8.57 -21.15
C LEU A 38 -37.49 7.95 -20.61
N PRO A 39 -36.31 8.33 -21.13
CA PRO A 39 -35.15 7.45 -21.06
C PRO A 39 -34.57 7.32 -19.64
N TYR A 40 -33.87 6.22 -19.39
CA TYR A 40 -32.65 6.35 -18.60
C TYR A 40 -31.68 7.24 -19.41
N PRO A 41 -30.96 8.19 -18.81
CA PRO A 41 -29.87 8.83 -19.53
C PRO A 41 -28.91 7.74 -20.01
N ASP A 42 -28.60 7.71 -21.30
CA ASP A 42 -27.77 6.66 -21.93
C ASP A 42 -26.32 6.73 -21.42
N TRP A 43 -26.10 6.23 -20.22
CA TRP A 43 -24.79 5.82 -19.73
C TRP A 43 -24.35 4.64 -20.59
N ASN A 44 -23.61 4.97 -21.64
CA ASN A 44 -23.18 4.05 -22.67
C ASN A 44 -22.14 3.06 -22.13
N PHE A 45 -22.58 2.08 -21.34
CA PHE A 45 -21.80 0.93 -20.87
C PHE A 45 -21.29 0.03 -22.02
N ASN A 46 -21.56 0.40 -23.28
CA ASN A 46 -20.91 -0.15 -24.46
C ASN A 46 -19.50 0.43 -24.72
N GLU A 47 -19.00 1.38 -23.89
CA GLU A 47 -17.54 1.46 -23.70
C GLU A 47 -17.08 0.15 -23.05
N GLU A 48 -16.76 -0.84 -23.88
CA GLU A 48 -16.15 -2.08 -23.42
C GLU A 48 -14.93 -1.76 -22.54
N PRO A 49 -14.53 -2.66 -21.62
CA PRO A 49 -13.27 -2.51 -20.89
C PRO A 49 -12.06 -2.30 -21.83
N GLU A 50 -12.14 -2.77 -23.08
CA GLU A 50 -11.13 -2.54 -24.11
C GLU A 50 -11.11 -1.08 -24.62
N GLU A 51 -12.23 -0.37 -24.68
CA GLU A 51 -12.28 1.02 -25.17
C GLU A 51 -11.72 2.00 -24.14
N PHE A 52 -12.04 1.80 -22.85
CA PHE A 52 -11.39 2.52 -21.74
C PHE A 52 -9.88 2.22 -21.68
N LEU A 53 -9.47 0.97 -21.91
CA LEU A 53 -8.05 0.58 -22.03
C LEU A 53 -7.38 1.21 -23.26
N GLN A 54 -8.08 1.38 -24.39
CA GLN A 54 -7.56 2.08 -25.55
C GLN A 54 -7.34 3.57 -25.25
N LYS A 55 -8.35 4.28 -24.73
CA LYS A 55 -8.27 5.70 -24.36
C LYS A 55 -7.17 5.98 -23.32
N THR A 56 -6.99 5.09 -22.33
CA THR A 56 -5.92 5.22 -21.33
C THR A 56 -4.54 4.74 -21.80
N SER A 57 -4.43 4.07 -22.94
CA SER A 57 -3.16 3.52 -23.44
C SER A 57 -2.53 4.26 -24.63
N ALA A 58 -3.10 5.39 -25.06
CA ALA A 58 -2.55 6.24 -26.11
C ALA A 58 -1.14 6.78 -25.82
N ASP A 59 -0.74 6.88 -24.54
CA ASP A 59 0.59 7.32 -24.08
C ASP A 59 1.71 6.25 -24.19
N LYS A 60 1.49 5.11 -24.87
CA LYS A 60 2.46 3.98 -24.98
C LYS A 60 3.79 4.29 -25.73
N ASN A 61 4.10 5.54 -26.02
CA ASN A 61 5.37 5.99 -26.62
C ASN A 61 6.50 6.25 -25.60
N ASP A 62 6.30 5.96 -24.30
CA ASP A 62 7.18 6.48 -23.26
C ASP A 62 8.59 5.84 -23.20
N GLU A 63 9.63 6.68 -23.25
CA GLU A 63 11.06 6.35 -23.14
C GLU A 63 11.47 5.92 -21.70
N GLN A 64 10.61 5.22 -20.96
CA GLN A 64 10.79 4.92 -19.54
C GLN A 64 11.64 3.66 -19.31
N TYR A 65 12.65 3.73 -18.43
CA TYR A 65 13.41 2.54 -18.00
C TYR A 65 12.52 1.68 -17.06
N PRO A 66 12.13 0.44 -17.43
CA PRO A 66 11.14 -0.29 -16.65
C PRO A 66 11.67 -0.69 -15.27
N LEU A 67 10.91 -0.39 -14.22
CA LEU A 67 11.18 -0.82 -12.84
C LEU A 67 11.35 -2.34 -12.73
N GLU A 68 10.70 -3.12 -13.61
CA GLU A 68 10.87 -4.56 -13.71
C GLU A 68 12.33 -4.98 -13.98
N GLN A 69 13.07 -4.28 -14.84
CA GLN A 69 14.46 -4.64 -15.18
C GLN A 69 15.42 -4.51 -13.99
N ILE A 70 15.17 -3.56 -13.09
CA ILE A 70 15.92 -3.36 -11.83
C ILE A 70 15.79 -4.60 -10.94
N TYR A 71 14.60 -5.20 -10.92
CA TYR A 71 14.28 -6.34 -10.07
C TYR A 71 14.57 -7.70 -10.74
N LEU A 72 14.49 -7.80 -12.07
CA LEU A 72 14.82 -9.00 -12.87
C LEU A 72 16.33 -9.24 -13.05
N ARG A 73 17.15 -8.93 -12.04
CA ARG A 73 18.61 -9.20 -12.04
C ARG A 73 19.35 -8.66 -13.28
N CYS A 74 18.82 -7.64 -13.96
CA CYS A 74 19.37 -7.23 -15.25
C CYS A 74 20.69 -6.48 -15.05
N ASN A 75 21.78 -7.09 -15.51
CA ASN A 75 23.11 -6.51 -15.41
C ASN A 75 23.37 -5.37 -16.43
N LYS A 76 22.44 -5.04 -17.34
CA LYS A 76 22.55 -3.86 -18.24
C LYS A 76 22.30 -2.56 -17.48
N THR A 77 22.74 -1.43 -18.01
CA THR A 77 22.52 -0.10 -17.41
C THR A 77 21.99 0.93 -18.40
N PHE A 78 22.13 0.68 -19.71
CA PHE A 78 21.51 1.47 -20.76
C PHE A 78 20.55 0.60 -21.57
N LEU A 79 19.44 1.19 -22.02
CA LEU A 79 18.49 0.53 -22.92
C LEU A 79 19.11 0.36 -24.31
N CYS A 80 18.53 -0.55 -25.11
CA CYS A 80 18.86 -0.65 -26.52
C CYS A 80 18.34 0.59 -27.28
N GLY A 81 18.95 0.92 -28.42
CA GLY A 81 18.54 2.06 -29.26
C GLY A 81 18.94 3.46 -28.75
N GLN A 82 18.78 3.75 -27.45
CA GLN A 82 19.08 5.07 -26.92
C GLN A 82 20.59 5.42 -26.96
N SER A 83 20.91 6.64 -27.36
CA SER A 83 22.29 7.14 -27.44
C SER A 83 22.77 7.72 -26.10
N VAL A 84 24.04 7.48 -25.76
CA VAL A 84 24.77 8.18 -24.70
C VAL A 84 25.78 9.11 -25.37
N GLN A 85 25.76 10.40 -25.04
CA GLN A 85 26.61 11.41 -25.68
C GLN A 85 27.22 12.37 -24.64
N VAL A 86 28.50 12.67 -24.78
CA VAL A 86 29.19 13.76 -24.07
C VAL A 86 28.94 15.05 -24.84
N ILE A 87 28.20 15.96 -24.22
CA ILE A 87 27.81 17.28 -24.76
C ILE A 87 28.97 18.28 -24.66
N LYS A 88 29.66 18.28 -23.51
CA LYS A 88 30.69 19.27 -23.18
C LYS A 88 31.71 18.68 -22.23
N ILE A 89 32.98 19.07 -22.41
CA ILE A 89 34.02 18.94 -21.39
C ILE A 89 34.61 20.32 -21.10
N GLU A 90 34.66 20.70 -19.84
CA GLU A 90 35.25 21.95 -19.34
C GLU A 90 36.36 21.63 -18.34
N ALA A 91 37.49 22.35 -18.38
CA ALA A 91 38.63 22.10 -17.49
C ALA A 91 38.84 23.28 -16.53
N THR A 92 38.64 23.07 -15.23
CA THR A 92 38.95 24.06 -14.19
C THR A 92 40.30 23.75 -13.56
N ARG A 93 41.19 24.76 -13.44
CA ARG A 93 42.48 24.61 -12.75
C ARG A 93 42.31 24.74 -11.24
N ILE A 94 42.96 23.87 -10.46
CA ILE A 94 42.87 23.79 -8.98
C ILE A 94 44.28 23.78 -8.38
N TYR A 95 44.46 24.39 -7.20
CA TYR A 95 45.76 24.70 -6.61
C TYR A 95 45.90 24.29 -5.13
N HIS A 96 45.57 23.04 -4.74
CA HIS A 96 45.58 22.61 -3.32
C HIS A 96 46.37 21.32 -3.02
N GLY A 97 47.57 21.18 -3.60
CA GLY A 97 48.62 20.29 -3.07
C GLY A 97 49.31 19.40 -4.10
N VAL A 98 50.08 18.42 -3.62
CA VAL A 98 51.03 17.63 -4.43
C VAL A 98 50.36 16.88 -5.60
N ILE A 99 49.11 16.43 -5.45
CA ILE A 99 48.39 15.73 -6.54
C ILE A 99 47.89 16.73 -7.61
N GLU A 100 47.59 17.98 -7.23
CA GLU A 100 47.33 19.05 -8.21
C GLU A 100 48.60 19.47 -8.96
N PHE A 101 49.79 19.36 -8.37
CA PHE A 101 51.04 19.68 -9.08
C PHE A 101 51.25 18.81 -10.33
N PHE A 102 50.87 17.53 -10.27
CA PHE A 102 50.93 16.61 -11.42
C PHE A 102 49.64 16.57 -12.26
N TYR A 103 48.48 16.85 -11.65
CA TYR A 103 47.18 16.86 -12.30
C TYR A 103 46.37 18.10 -11.90
N PRO A 104 46.72 19.29 -12.43
CA PRO A 104 46.15 20.57 -11.98
C PRO A 104 44.74 20.86 -12.51
N TYR A 105 44.30 20.15 -13.56
CA TYR A 105 42.98 20.36 -14.16
C TYR A 105 41.98 19.29 -13.70
N LEU A 106 40.80 19.76 -13.26
CA LEU A 106 39.60 18.96 -13.03
C LEU A 106 38.65 19.19 -14.19
N TYR A 107 38.35 18.12 -14.93
CA TYR A 107 37.46 18.11 -16.07
C TYR A 107 36.03 17.84 -15.61
N ALA A 108 35.13 18.80 -15.81
CA ALA A 108 33.69 18.60 -15.74
C ALA A 108 33.22 18.04 -17.10
N ILE A 109 32.50 16.91 -17.08
CA ILE A 109 32.06 16.17 -18.28
C ILE A 109 30.54 16.08 -18.21
N THR A 110 29.83 16.81 -19.07
CA THR A 110 28.36 16.79 -19.14
C THR A 110 27.90 15.78 -20.18
N ILE A 111 27.06 14.85 -19.75
CA ILE A 111 26.65 13.65 -20.49
C ILE A 111 25.13 13.61 -20.56
N ARG A 112 24.58 13.33 -21.75
CA ARG A 112 23.16 13.10 -22.01
C ARG A 112 22.91 11.64 -22.37
N TYR A 113 21.75 11.14 -21.98
CA TYR A 113 21.24 9.82 -22.33
C TYR A 113 19.74 9.91 -22.66
N GLY A 114 19.37 9.47 -23.87
CA GLY A 114 18.03 9.69 -24.42
C GLY A 114 17.67 11.18 -24.51
N SER A 115 16.37 11.49 -24.51
CA SER A 115 15.89 12.88 -24.40
C SER A 115 15.89 13.41 -22.95
N LYS A 116 15.58 12.55 -21.97
CA LYS A 116 15.21 12.94 -20.60
C LYS A 116 16.37 13.09 -19.59
N PHE A 117 17.54 12.49 -19.79
CA PHE A 117 18.57 12.39 -18.74
C PHE A 117 19.85 13.17 -19.06
N GLU A 118 20.24 14.10 -18.19
CA GLU A 118 21.53 14.82 -18.27
C GLU A 118 22.21 14.97 -16.90
N TRP A 119 23.51 14.66 -16.84
CA TRP A 119 24.33 14.74 -15.62
C TRP A 119 25.78 15.15 -15.91
N THR A 120 26.46 15.69 -14.89
CA THR A 120 27.85 16.17 -15.00
C THR A 120 28.72 15.48 -13.96
N ILE A 121 29.74 14.74 -14.41
CA ILE A 121 30.78 14.14 -13.55
C ILE A 121 32.04 15.03 -13.52
N LYS A 122 32.88 14.88 -12.50
CA LYS A 122 34.15 15.62 -12.38
C LYS A 122 35.34 14.67 -12.20
N LYS A 123 36.26 14.65 -13.16
CA LYS A 123 37.40 13.71 -13.26
C LYS A 123 38.72 14.44 -13.47
N ARG A 124 39.85 13.83 -13.10
CA ARG A 124 41.19 14.30 -13.51
C ARG A 124 41.70 13.47 -14.68
N TYR A 125 42.71 13.95 -15.40
CA TYR A 125 43.20 13.27 -16.61
C TYR A 125 43.59 11.79 -16.37
N LYS A 126 44.24 11.49 -15.23
CA LYS A 126 44.55 10.12 -14.80
C LYS A 126 43.34 9.17 -14.81
N ASP A 127 42.12 9.67 -14.59
CA ASP A 127 40.92 8.83 -14.49
C ASP A 127 40.47 8.38 -15.90
N PHE A 128 40.74 9.19 -16.94
CA PHE A 128 40.57 8.81 -18.34
C PHE A 128 41.63 7.80 -18.79
N ASP A 129 42.89 8.01 -18.38
CA ASP A 129 44.01 7.12 -18.67
C ASP A 129 43.81 5.73 -18.04
N ASN A 130 43.45 5.67 -16.76
CA ASN A 130 43.05 4.43 -16.08
C ASN A 130 41.87 3.74 -16.80
N LEU A 131 40.87 4.48 -17.27
CA LEU A 131 39.77 3.91 -18.07
C LEU A 131 40.28 3.31 -19.39
N HIS A 132 41.14 4.04 -20.13
CA HIS A 132 41.70 3.56 -21.38
C HIS A 132 42.53 2.29 -21.19
N GLN A 133 43.43 2.27 -20.21
CA GLN A 133 44.27 1.10 -19.92
C GLN A 133 43.43 -0.14 -19.59
N VAL A 134 42.37 0.02 -18.79
CA VAL A 134 41.45 -1.09 -18.46
C VAL A 134 40.65 -1.55 -19.68
N LEU A 135 40.12 -0.65 -20.50
CA LEU A 135 39.40 -1.03 -21.73
C LEU A 135 40.32 -1.69 -22.77
N ARG A 136 41.56 -1.21 -22.91
CA ARG A 136 42.60 -1.82 -23.76
C ARG A 136 42.94 -3.23 -23.28
N THR A 137 43.09 -3.42 -21.97
CA THR A 137 43.33 -4.74 -21.37
C THR A 137 42.16 -5.70 -21.62
N TYR A 138 40.91 -5.21 -21.50
CA TYR A 138 39.71 -5.97 -21.84
C TYR A 138 39.72 -6.43 -23.31
N VAL A 139 39.93 -5.51 -24.26
CA VAL A 139 40.03 -5.83 -25.70
C VAL A 139 41.11 -6.87 -25.98
N THR A 140 42.32 -6.70 -25.43
CA THR A 140 43.40 -7.69 -25.56
C THR A 140 42.99 -9.06 -25.01
N SER A 141 42.27 -9.12 -23.89
CA SER A 141 41.81 -10.39 -23.30
C SER A 141 40.76 -11.10 -24.15
N GLU A 142 39.83 -10.38 -24.78
CA GLU A 142 38.84 -10.98 -25.69
C GLU A 142 39.47 -11.47 -27.00
N LEU A 143 40.46 -10.74 -27.54
CA LEU A 143 41.23 -11.19 -28.70
C LEU A 143 42.03 -12.48 -28.42
N VAL A 144 42.58 -12.63 -27.21
CA VAL A 144 43.25 -13.88 -26.78
C VAL A 144 42.27 -15.03 -26.62
N LYS A 145 41.10 -14.82 -26.00
CA LYS A 145 40.03 -15.85 -25.92
C LYS A 145 39.56 -16.30 -27.31
N SER A 146 39.34 -15.34 -28.21
CA SER A 146 38.93 -15.62 -29.60
C SER A 146 39.96 -16.49 -30.33
N ARG A 147 41.26 -16.18 -30.21
CA ARG A 147 42.34 -17.01 -30.77
C ARG A 147 42.39 -18.41 -30.14
N ASN A 148 42.19 -18.54 -28.83
CA ASN A 148 42.21 -19.85 -28.17
C ASN A 148 41.02 -20.73 -28.56
N ASN A 149 39.83 -20.16 -28.77
CA ASN A 149 38.66 -20.90 -29.25
C ASN A 149 38.77 -21.30 -30.73
N LEU A 150 39.43 -20.50 -31.57
CA LEU A 150 39.72 -20.88 -32.96
C LEU A 150 40.62 -22.12 -33.05
N ASN A 151 41.52 -22.32 -32.08
CA ASN A 151 42.40 -23.49 -32.02
C ASN A 151 41.69 -24.80 -31.59
N SER A 152 40.39 -24.78 -31.25
CA SER A 152 39.63 -25.99 -30.88
C SER A 152 38.63 -26.45 -31.94
N VAL A 153 38.62 -25.87 -33.14
CA VAL A 153 37.70 -26.20 -34.24
C VAL A 153 38.51 -26.55 -35.49
N ARG A 154 38.24 -27.71 -36.12
CA ARG A 154 38.85 -28.07 -37.40
C ARG A 154 38.30 -27.16 -38.51
N PRO A 155 39.12 -26.65 -39.45
CA PRO A 155 38.62 -25.77 -40.51
C PRO A 155 37.69 -26.52 -41.47
N SER A 156 36.45 -26.08 -41.60
CA SER A 156 35.58 -26.37 -42.73
C SER A 156 35.70 -25.26 -43.76
N THR A 157 36.09 -25.59 -44.99
CA THR A 157 36.38 -24.62 -46.06
C THR A 157 35.10 -24.15 -46.77
N THR A 158 34.61 -22.96 -46.40
CA THR A 158 33.68 -22.15 -47.22
C THR A 158 34.01 -20.66 -47.05
N THR A 159 33.77 -19.88 -48.10
CA THR A 159 34.18 -18.47 -48.24
C THR A 159 33.15 -17.49 -47.69
N ASP A 160 33.57 -16.55 -46.82
CA ASP A 160 32.81 -15.34 -46.46
C ASP A 160 33.74 -14.24 -45.90
N ASP A 161 34.61 -13.66 -46.73
CA ASP A 161 35.61 -12.67 -46.29
C ASP A 161 35.01 -11.31 -45.86
N HIS A 162 33.82 -10.94 -46.38
CA HIS A 162 33.23 -9.62 -46.16
C HIS A 162 32.88 -9.36 -44.69
N ASP A 163 32.22 -10.31 -44.01
CA ASP A 163 31.76 -10.13 -42.62
C ASP A 163 32.95 -10.00 -41.63
N SER A 164 34.08 -10.64 -41.97
CA SER A 164 35.33 -10.54 -41.22
C SER A 164 35.87 -9.10 -41.09
N SER A 165 35.52 -8.21 -42.03
CA SER A 165 35.98 -6.82 -42.03
C SER A 165 35.24 -5.96 -41.00
N ILE A 166 33.94 -6.17 -40.84
CA ILE A 166 33.07 -5.46 -39.89
C ILE A 166 33.39 -5.92 -38.46
N GLU A 167 33.50 -7.24 -38.26
CA GLU A 167 33.99 -7.85 -37.02
C GLU A 167 35.36 -7.31 -36.55
N ARG A 168 36.27 -7.01 -37.49
CA ARG A 168 37.60 -6.45 -37.18
C ARG A 168 37.55 -4.98 -36.77
N GLN A 169 36.60 -4.19 -37.28
CA GLN A 169 36.42 -2.79 -36.84
C GLN A 169 35.74 -2.72 -35.46
N GLU A 170 34.73 -3.54 -35.20
CA GLU A 170 34.06 -3.65 -33.88
C GLU A 170 35.00 -3.92 -32.71
N LYS A 171 36.15 -4.56 -32.97
CA LYS A 171 37.09 -5.04 -31.95
C LYS A 171 38.22 -4.05 -31.64
N GLN A 172 38.27 -2.88 -32.27
CA GLN A 172 39.31 -1.87 -32.03
C GLN A 172 38.86 -0.79 -31.04
N LEU A 173 39.75 -0.43 -30.10
CA LEU A 173 39.52 0.66 -29.15
C LEU A 173 40.02 1.99 -29.75
N PRO A 174 39.25 3.10 -29.68
CA PRO A 174 39.68 4.41 -30.14
C PRO A 174 41.03 4.85 -29.55
N CYS A 175 41.81 5.59 -30.36
CA CYS A 175 43.11 6.13 -29.95
C CYS A 175 42.96 7.13 -28.78
N PHE A 176 43.85 7.03 -27.79
CA PHE A 176 43.86 7.85 -26.58
C PHE A 176 45.05 8.83 -26.60
N PRO A 177 44.90 10.11 -26.20
CA PRO A 177 45.93 11.14 -26.38
C PRO A 177 47.07 11.06 -25.37
N THR A 178 47.93 10.04 -25.48
CA THR A 178 49.07 9.74 -24.58
C THR A 178 50.26 10.71 -24.69
N ARG A 179 50.03 12.03 -24.63
CA ARG A 179 51.12 13.02 -24.46
C ARG A 179 51.68 12.96 -23.03
N ASN A 180 53.00 13.09 -22.90
CA ASN A 180 53.70 13.03 -21.61
C ASN A 180 53.35 14.23 -20.71
N ASP A 181 52.58 14.00 -19.65
CA ASP A 181 52.19 15.04 -18.70
C ASP A 181 53.27 15.32 -17.64
N ARG A 182 54.11 16.34 -17.88
CA ARG A 182 54.88 17.04 -16.81
C ARG A 182 54.32 18.45 -16.64
N MET A 183 53.08 18.55 -16.13
CA MET A 183 52.19 19.68 -16.41
C MET A 183 52.05 20.70 -15.27
N ALA A 184 52.93 21.72 -15.28
CA ALA A 184 52.70 22.98 -14.58
C ALA A 184 52.38 24.16 -15.55
N PHE A 185 52.68 24.02 -16.84
CA PHE A 185 52.78 25.12 -17.81
C PHE A 185 51.92 24.93 -19.09
N ILE A 186 50.67 24.46 -18.96
CA ILE A 186 49.74 24.39 -20.11
C ILE A 186 49.04 25.74 -20.30
N ASN A 187 49.00 26.25 -21.54
CA ASN A 187 48.22 27.43 -21.92
C ASN A 187 46.73 27.10 -22.11
N GLU A 188 45.85 28.09 -21.89
CA GLU A 188 44.39 27.89 -21.90
C GLU A 188 43.82 27.53 -23.29
N SER A 189 44.46 27.92 -24.37
CA SER A 189 44.13 27.43 -25.72
C SER A 189 44.29 25.91 -25.83
N SER A 190 45.41 25.36 -25.32
CA SER A 190 45.73 23.94 -25.38
C SER A 190 44.87 23.08 -24.45
N ILE A 191 44.35 23.60 -23.34
CA ILE A 191 43.41 22.83 -22.51
C ILE A 191 42.04 22.69 -23.17
N ASN A 192 41.59 23.72 -23.90
CA ASN A 192 40.33 23.67 -24.66
C ASN A 192 40.40 22.70 -25.86
N GLU A 193 41.55 22.64 -26.55
CA GLU A 193 41.82 21.60 -27.56
C GLU A 193 41.78 20.19 -26.92
N ARG A 194 42.43 20.00 -25.77
CA ARG A 194 42.45 18.73 -25.04
C ARG A 194 41.05 18.29 -24.59
N CYS A 195 40.18 19.21 -24.19
CA CYS A 195 38.77 18.93 -23.89
C CYS A 195 38.03 18.37 -25.11
N LYS A 196 38.20 18.95 -26.30
CA LYS A 196 37.60 18.45 -27.56
C LYS A 196 38.10 17.04 -27.90
N ILE A 197 39.40 16.78 -27.75
CA ILE A 197 39.99 15.46 -28.02
C ILE A 197 39.42 14.41 -27.04
N LEU A 198 39.33 14.72 -25.75
CA LEU A 198 38.75 13.83 -24.73
C LEU A 198 37.25 13.58 -24.95
N GLN A 199 36.51 14.59 -25.42
CA GLN A 199 35.10 14.48 -25.77
C GLN A 199 34.89 13.55 -26.97
N ASN A 200 35.69 13.69 -28.03
CA ASN A 200 35.65 12.83 -29.19
C ASN A 200 36.05 11.38 -28.85
N TYR A 201 37.07 11.19 -28.00
CA TYR A 201 37.45 9.87 -27.48
C TYR A 201 36.28 9.20 -26.74
N LEU A 202 35.70 9.87 -25.74
CA LEU A 202 34.58 9.31 -24.97
C LEU A 202 33.36 9.04 -25.86
N ASN A 203 32.98 9.94 -26.76
CA ASN A 203 31.86 9.74 -27.68
C ASN A 203 32.07 8.52 -28.59
N ASN A 204 33.28 8.28 -29.08
CA ASN A 204 33.55 7.09 -29.88
C ASN A 204 33.55 5.80 -29.05
N VAL A 205 34.07 5.79 -27.82
CA VAL A 205 33.97 4.61 -26.93
C VAL A 205 32.52 4.33 -26.53
N LEU A 206 31.70 5.35 -26.28
CA LEU A 206 30.30 5.22 -25.84
C LEU A 206 29.32 4.79 -26.94
N LYS A 207 29.71 4.87 -28.23
CA LYS A 207 28.93 4.28 -29.34
C LYS A 207 28.81 2.76 -29.20
N HIS A 208 29.91 2.07 -28.85
CA HIS A 208 29.94 0.60 -28.79
C HIS A 208 29.29 0.07 -27.49
N PRO A 209 28.22 -0.75 -27.57
CA PRO A 209 27.55 -1.28 -26.37
C PRO A 209 28.48 -2.06 -25.44
N LYS A 210 29.43 -2.83 -26.01
CA LYS A 210 30.44 -3.63 -25.29
C LYS A 210 31.28 -2.76 -24.32
N PHE A 211 31.69 -1.56 -24.74
CA PHE A 211 32.46 -0.64 -23.89
C PHE A 211 31.56 0.23 -23.00
N ARG A 212 30.40 0.68 -23.51
CA ARG A 212 29.40 1.45 -22.74
C ARG A 212 28.94 0.69 -21.49
N GLU A 213 28.67 -0.61 -21.64
CA GLU A 213 28.22 -1.48 -20.54
C GLU A 213 29.36 -1.99 -19.65
N HIS A 214 30.63 -1.79 -20.02
CA HIS A 214 31.76 -2.30 -19.24
C HIS A 214 31.82 -1.69 -17.83
N SER A 215 32.13 -2.49 -16.80
CA SER A 215 32.07 -2.08 -15.40
C SER A 215 32.95 -0.87 -15.07
N ALA A 216 34.12 -0.77 -15.72
CA ALA A 216 35.01 0.39 -15.59
C ALA A 216 34.41 1.66 -16.23
N MET A 217 33.65 1.53 -17.32
CA MET A 217 32.96 2.67 -17.95
C MET A 217 31.83 3.17 -17.03
N ARG A 218 30.97 2.29 -16.50
CA ARG A 218 29.92 2.71 -15.53
C ARG A 218 30.51 3.39 -14.30
N LYS A 219 31.65 2.88 -13.79
CA LYS A 219 32.40 3.47 -12.69
C LYS A 219 33.05 4.83 -13.04
N PHE A 220 33.44 5.03 -14.30
CA PHE A 220 33.86 6.35 -14.78
C PHE A 220 32.64 7.29 -14.88
N LEU A 221 31.55 6.85 -15.49
CA LEU A 221 30.32 7.63 -15.70
C LEU A 221 29.53 7.95 -14.40
N GLU A 222 29.85 7.29 -13.28
CA GLU A 222 29.13 7.39 -11.99
C GLU A 222 27.63 7.04 -12.11
N VAL A 223 27.30 5.96 -12.85
CA VAL A 223 25.91 5.49 -13.08
C VAL A 223 25.69 4.00 -12.84
N SER A 224 24.42 3.64 -12.62
CA SER A 224 23.92 2.28 -12.38
C SER A 224 22.49 2.12 -12.96
N PRO A 225 21.88 0.92 -12.90
CA PRO A 225 20.48 0.72 -13.32
C PRO A 225 19.45 1.56 -12.53
N LEU A 226 19.84 2.25 -11.46
CA LEU A 226 18.98 3.17 -10.69
C LEU A 226 19.09 4.64 -11.15
N SER A 227 20.03 4.97 -12.05
CA SER A 227 20.28 6.36 -12.47
C SER A 227 19.25 6.88 -13.47
N PHE A 228 18.67 6.01 -14.30
CA PHE A 228 17.81 6.35 -15.45
C PHE A 228 16.33 5.97 -15.25
N VAL A 229 15.90 5.84 -13.99
CA VAL A 229 14.54 5.42 -13.63
C VAL A 229 13.77 6.68 -13.22
N GLN A 230 12.97 7.24 -14.13
CA GLN A 230 12.34 8.56 -13.99
C GLN A 230 11.68 8.77 -12.61
N GLY A 231 10.73 7.91 -12.25
CA GLY A 231 9.98 8.03 -10.98
C GLY A 231 10.82 7.83 -9.70
N LEU A 232 12.08 7.40 -9.77
CA LEU A 232 13.00 7.36 -8.61
C LEU A 232 13.83 8.65 -8.45
N GLY A 233 13.56 9.67 -9.27
CA GLY A 233 14.22 10.98 -9.23
C GLY A 233 15.70 10.96 -9.61
N LYS A 234 16.31 12.15 -9.68
CA LYS A 234 17.73 12.30 -10.05
C LYS A 234 18.64 11.74 -8.95
N SER A 235 19.60 10.91 -9.34
CA SER A 235 20.66 10.48 -8.42
C SER A 235 21.58 11.66 -8.07
N LEU A 236 21.69 11.98 -6.79
CA LEU A 236 22.49 13.11 -6.29
C LEU A 236 23.98 12.76 -6.18
N ARG A 237 24.29 11.48 -5.95
CA ARG A 237 25.65 10.91 -5.92
C ARG A 237 25.62 9.39 -6.02
N GLU A 238 26.49 8.82 -6.86
CA GLU A 238 26.69 7.37 -6.95
C GLU A 238 28.18 6.98 -6.97
N ALA A 239 28.56 5.88 -6.33
CA ALA A 239 29.90 5.27 -6.48
C ALA A 239 30.02 3.87 -5.86
N GLU A 240 31.08 3.15 -6.22
CA GLU A 240 31.55 1.97 -5.48
C GLU A 240 32.18 2.36 -4.12
N LEU A 241 31.61 1.89 -3.01
CA LEU A 241 32.16 2.04 -1.65
C LEU A 241 32.21 0.71 -0.90
N PHE A 242 32.96 0.67 0.20
CA PHE A 242 33.02 -0.49 1.09
C PHE A 242 31.98 -0.36 2.22
N LYS A 243 30.99 -1.26 2.25
CA LYS A 243 30.05 -1.42 3.37
C LYS A 243 30.65 -2.35 4.43
N ARG A 244 30.57 -1.98 5.71
CA ARG A 244 30.91 -2.86 6.82
C ARG A 244 29.81 -3.91 7.05
N SER A 245 30.20 -5.17 7.22
CA SER A 245 29.27 -6.27 7.47
C SER A 245 28.71 -6.25 8.90
N ASN A 246 27.54 -6.87 9.08
CA ASN A 246 26.83 -7.06 10.35
C ASN A 246 26.42 -5.78 11.11
N ASP A 247 26.65 -4.59 10.56
CA ASP A 247 26.10 -3.33 11.10
C ASP A 247 24.57 -3.21 10.94
N ASP A 248 23.97 -3.99 10.04
CA ASP A 248 22.58 -3.87 9.55
C ASP A 248 21.46 -3.96 10.62
N HIS A 249 21.82 -4.19 11.88
CA HIS A 249 20.90 -4.34 13.00
C HIS A 249 21.37 -3.55 14.22
N ARG A 250 20.47 -2.81 14.86
CA ARG A 250 20.64 -2.49 16.28
C ARG A 250 20.42 -3.77 17.09
N GLY A 251 21.43 -4.23 17.83
CA GLY A 251 21.21 -5.11 19.00
C GLY A 251 21.42 -6.63 18.90
N ARG A 252 21.69 -7.26 17.74
CA ARG A 252 21.92 -8.72 17.66
C ARG A 252 23.24 -9.13 16.98
N SER A 253 24.34 -9.13 17.74
CA SER A 253 25.48 -10.07 17.59
C SER A 253 26.46 -9.93 18.76
N ILE A 254 26.26 -10.75 19.80
CA ILE A 254 27.22 -10.93 20.92
C ILE A 254 28.02 -12.23 20.73
N PHE A 255 27.38 -13.31 20.27
CA PHE A 255 27.93 -14.67 20.25
C PHE A 255 29.06 -14.95 19.22
N VAL A 256 29.38 -14.04 18.30
CA VAL A 256 30.40 -14.26 17.25
C VAL A 256 31.56 -13.28 17.40
N ARG A 257 32.20 -13.26 18.58
CA ARG A 257 33.27 -12.29 18.92
C ARG A 257 34.57 -12.84 19.53
N LEU A 258 34.67 -14.15 19.82
CA LEU A 258 35.79 -14.68 20.61
C LEU A 258 37.14 -14.87 19.89
N PHE A 259 37.22 -14.86 18.54
CA PHE A 259 38.37 -15.45 17.82
C PHE A 259 39.14 -14.56 16.81
N PHE A 260 39.18 -13.22 16.95
CA PHE A 260 40.06 -12.39 16.11
C PHE A 260 40.75 -11.24 16.87
N LEU A 261 42.07 -11.35 17.07
CA LEU A 261 42.91 -10.42 17.84
C LEU A 261 43.39 -9.16 17.07
N CYS A 262 43.07 -9.02 15.77
CA CYS A 262 43.54 -7.92 14.93
C CYS A 262 42.49 -6.80 14.75
N ASP A 263 42.76 -5.58 15.23
CA ASP A 263 41.78 -4.47 15.24
C ASP A 263 41.42 -3.91 13.85
N THR A 264 42.32 -4.03 12.87
CA THR A 264 42.04 -3.75 11.46
C THR A 264 41.23 -4.86 10.77
N CYS A 265 41.30 -6.09 11.28
CA CYS A 265 40.70 -7.31 10.72
C CYS A 265 39.29 -7.61 11.25
N LYS A 266 38.92 -7.13 12.44
CA LYS A 266 37.64 -7.42 13.16
C LYS A 266 36.33 -7.11 12.41
N PHE A 267 36.40 -6.56 11.19
CA PHE A 267 35.22 -6.22 10.39
C PHE A 267 35.40 -6.59 8.91
N HIS A 268 34.75 -7.66 8.47
CA HIS A 268 34.61 -7.96 7.05
C HIS A 268 33.93 -6.77 6.33
N ARG A 269 34.46 -6.37 5.17
CA ARG A 269 33.97 -5.24 4.37
C ARG A 269 33.67 -5.73 2.95
N THR A 270 32.47 -5.45 2.45
CA THR A 270 32.07 -5.82 1.09
C THR A 270 31.95 -4.58 0.23
N ARG A 271 32.46 -4.64 -1.01
CA ARG A 271 32.24 -3.61 -2.03
C ARG A 271 30.77 -3.63 -2.46
N LYS A 272 30.14 -2.46 -2.54
CA LYS A 272 28.76 -2.25 -3.04
C LYS A 272 28.74 -0.97 -3.87
N TRP A 273 27.87 -0.93 -4.87
CA TRP A 273 27.54 0.33 -5.52
C TRP A 273 26.54 1.08 -4.65
N PHE A 274 26.78 2.35 -4.32
CA PHE A 274 25.91 3.18 -3.50
C PHE A 274 25.24 4.26 -4.34
N VAL A 275 23.97 4.55 -4.02
CA VAL A 275 23.15 5.58 -4.67
C VAL A 275 22.47 6.43 -3.61
N ILE A 276 22.61 7.75 -3.72
CA ILE A 276 21.86 8.74 -2.94
C ILE A 276 20.77 9.33 -3.84
N LYS A 277 19.51 9.25 -3.38
CA LYS A 277 18.35 9.98 -3.93
C LYS A 277 17.93 11.10 -2.96
N ASP A 278 16.87 11.81 -3.30
CA ASP A 278 16.20 12.86 -2.50
C ASP A 278 15.93 12.47 -1.03
N SER A 279 15.43 11.25 -0.83
CA SER A 279 14.73 10.82 0.38
C SER A 279 15.28 9.53 1.00
N TYR A 280 16.26 8.89 0.34
CA TYR A 280 16.89 7.66 0.81
C TYR A 280 18.30 7.45 0.25
N ILE A 281 19.09 6.63 0.96
CA ILE A 281 20.32 6.01 0.44
C ILE A 281 20.10 4.51 0.24
N VAL A 282 20.54 3.98 -0.89
CA VAL A 282 20.49 2.54 -1.20
C VAL A 282 21.84 2.05 -1.71
N TYR A 283 22.02 0.74 -1.78
CA TYR A 283 23.19 0.11 -2.38
C TYR A 283 22.83 -1.15 -3.18
N MET A 284 23.66 -1.55 -4.13
CA MET A 284 23.48 -2.74 -4.97
C MET A 284 24.62 -3.77 -4.77
N LYS A 285 24.31 -5.07 -4.89
CA LYS A 285 25.30 -6.15 -4.93
C LYS A 285 26.01 -6.14 -6.29
N LEU A 286 27.30 -5.79 -6.33
CA LEU A 286 28.08 -5.66 -7.58
C LEU A 286 28.04 -6.89 -8.50
N ALA A 287 27.96 -8.11 -7.95
CA ALA A 287 28.00 -9.34 -8.73
C ALA A 287 26.65 -9.76 -9.35
N SER A 288 25.52 -9.21 -8.87
CA SER A 288 24.18 -9.66 -9.26
C SER A 288 23.17 -8.54 -9.51
N ALA A 289 23.64 -7.29 -9.56
CA ALA A 289 22.87 -6.04 -9.58
C ALA A 289 21.82 -5.86 -8.45
N LEU A 290 21.58 -6.87 -7.59
CA LEU A 290 20.47 -6.85 -6.63
C LEU A 290 20.54 -5.66 -5.67
N VAL A 291 19.45 -4.90 -5.66
CA VAL A 291 19.16 -3.82 -4.70
C VAL A 291 19.20 -4.38 -3.27
N GLY A 292 19.91 -3.69 -2.39
CA GLY A 292 19.94 -3.90 -0.94
C GLY A 292 18.98 -2.97 -0.20
N PHE A 293 19.04 -2.96 1.13
CA PHE A 293 18.09 -2.22 1.95
C PHE A 293 18.09 -0.69 1.66
N PRO A 294 16.95 -0.09 1.25
CA PRO A 294 16.82 1.34 0.98
C PRO A 294 16.55 2.10 2.29
N MET A 295 17.60 2.71 2.82
CA MET A 295 17.63 3.40 4.10
C MET A 295 17.07 4.82 3.98
N LEU A 296 15.87 5.02 4.51
CA LEU A 296 15.14 6.29 4.48
C LEU A 296 15.84 7.39 5.29
N VAL A 297 15.72 8.62 4.79
CA VAL A 297 16.04 9.86 5.49
C VAL A 297 14.82 10.21 6.38
N ASP A 298 14.88 9.78 7.64
CA ASP A 298 13.82 9.93 8.66
C ASP A 298 14.25 10.81 9.86
N GLN A 299 13.37 10.97 10.86
CA GLN A 299 13.62 11.78 12.06
C GLN A 299 14.82 11.31 12.90
N GLU A 300 15.17 10.02 12.86
CA GLU A 300 16.36 9.49 13.52
C GLU A 300 17.62 9.53 12.61
N PHE A 301 17.52 10.11 11.39
CA PHE A 301 18.59 10.16 10.41
C PHE A 301 19.78 10.98 10.94
N SER A 302 20.90 10.29 11.15
CA SER A 302 22.05 10.80 11.88
C SER A 302 23.36 10.31 11.27
N LEU A 303 24.31 11.23 11.16
CA LEU A 303 25.56 11.08 10.42
C LEU A 303 26.76 11.38 11.32
N ASP A 304 27.83 10.57 11.23
CA ASP A 304 29.08 10.85 11.92
C ASP A 304 30.30 10.40 11.11
N ARG A 305 31.24 11.32 10.86
CA ARG A 305 32.51 11.08 10.15
C ARG A 305 33.73 10.92 11.08
N ARG A 306 33.55 10.98 12.40
CA ARG A 306 34.64 10.93 13.40
C ARG A 306 35.08 9.50 13.69
N PHE A 307 36.40 9.27 13.70
CA PHE A 307 36.98 7.93 13.91
C PHE A 307 36.47 7.24 15.20
N ARG A 308 36.33 7.98 16.32
CA ARG A 308 35.79 7.46 17.60
C ARG A 308 34.37 6.87 17.47
N LYS A 309 33.58 7.29 16.49
CA LYS A 309 32.17 6.89 16.29
C LYS A 309 31.98 5.90 15.13
N THR A 310 32.89 5.90 14.15
CA THR A 310 32.90 4.97 12.99
C THR A 310 33.76 3.73 13.22
N LYS A 311 34.85 3.85 13.99
CA LYS A 311 35.97 2.89 14.08
C LYS A 311 36.52 2.49 12.70
N THR A 312 36.67 3.45 11.78
CA THR A 312 37.22 3.23 10.43
C THR A 312 37.74 4.53 9.83
N THR A 313 38.96 4.50 9.28
CA THR A 313 39.58 5.61 8.55
C THR A 313 38.79 5.96 7.30
N HIS A 314 38.55 7.25 7.05
CA HIS A 314 37.65 7.75 6.00
C HIS A 314 36.23 7.15 6.05
N GLY A 315 35.78 6.70 7.23
CA GLY A 315 34.47 6.11 7.43
C GLY A 315 33.36 7.14 7.62
N ILE A 316 32.15 6.83 7.18
CA ILE A 316 30.93 7.56 7.53
C ILE A 316 29.98 6.56 8.18
N ARG A 317 29.49 6.90 9.38
CA ARG A 317 28.41 6.19 10.07
C ARG A 317 27.09 6.87 9.71
N ILE A 318 26.16 6.10 9.19
CA ILE A 318 24.78 6.49 8.88
C ILE A 318 23.88 5.69 9.82
N LYS A 319 22.86 6.33 10.40
CA LYS A 319 21.86 5.72 11.28
C LYS A 319 20.50 6.34 10.95
N ASN A 320 19.44 5.56 10.94
CA ASN A 320 18.04 6.00 10.83
C ASN A 320 17.19 5.18 11.83
N SER A 321 15.88 5.36 11.88
CA SER A 321 14.98 4.70 12.84
C SER A 321 15.10 3.16 12.86
N GLN A 322 15.38 2.52 11.72
CA GLN A 322 15.43 1.07 11.58
C GLN A 322 16.86 0.49 11.64
N ARG A 323 17.86 1.19 11.09
CA ARG A 323 19.21 0.62 10.86
C ARG A 323 20.36 1.56 11.20
N LEU A 324 21.55 0.96 11.23
CA LEU A 324 22.84 1.60 11.25
C LEU A 324 23.71 0.99 10.15
N MET A 325 24.64 1.77 9.59
CA MET A 325 25.72 1.23 8.75
C MET A 325 26.95 2.13 8.76
N VAL A 326 28.14 1.53 8.68
CA VAL A 326 29.39 2.23 8.38
C VAL A 326 29.84 1.92 6.96
N ILE A 327 30.00 2.97 6.16
CA ILE A 327 30.66 2.95 4.85
C ILE A 327 32.09 3.47 4.99
N LYS A 328 33.01 3.01 4.14
CA LYS A 328 34.39 3.52 4.03
C LYS A 328 34.62 4.14 2.66
N CYS A 329 35.03 5.41 2.65
CA CYS A 329 35.48 6.13 1.47
C CYS A 329 36.97 5.87 1.21
N GLN A 330 37.45 6.18 0.00
CA GLN A 330 38.84 5.93 -0.39
C GLN A 330 39.82 6.83 0.38
N ASN A 331 39.51 8.14 0.41
CA ASN A 331 40.33 9.20 1.02
C ASN A 331 39.44 10.21 1.75
N ARG A 332 40.05 11.22 2.39
CA ARG A 332 39.34 12.26 3.14
C ARG A 332 38.46 13.16 2.28
N TYR A 333 38.90 13.52 1.07
CA TYR A 333 38.15 14.37 0.15
C TYR A 333 36.83 13.72 -0.29
N GLU A 334 36.85 12.41 -0.60
CA GLU A 334 35.63 11.64 -0.86
C GLU A 334 34.78 11.43 0.40
N GLN A 335 35.39 11.24 1.58
CA GLN A 335 34.65 11.21 2.86
C GLN A 335 33.85 12.50 3.06
N ASP A 336 34.44 13.66 2.79
CA ASP A 336 33.80 14.95 3.01
C ASP A 336 32.76 15.28 1.92
N LYS A 337 32.99 14.92 0.65
CA LYS A 337 31.95 14.96 -0.39
C LYS A 337 30.71 14.15 -0.01
N TRP A 338 30.90 12.87 0.32
CA TRP A 338 29.80 11.96 0.66
C TRP A 338 29.07 12.42 1.93
N PHE A 339 29.81 12.89 2.94
CA PHE A 339 29.21 13.46 4.16
C PHE A 339 28.40 14.72 3.86
N ASN A 340 28.90 15.63 3.01
CA ASN A 340 28.20 16.86 2.67
C ASN A 340 26.91 16.59 1.87
N THR A 341 26.92 15.71 0.86
CA THR A 341 25.69 15.32 0.14
C THR A 341 24.67 14.65 1.08
N LEU A 342 25.12 13.84 2.05
CA LEU A 342 24.24 13.23 3.05
C LEU A 342 23.67 14.24 4.07
N MET A 343 24.41 15.30 4.39
CA MET A 343 23.90 16.43 5.19
C MET A 343 22.91 17.28 4.39
N GLU A 344 23.12 17.46 3.08
CA GLU A 344 22.23 18.22 2.20
C GLU A 344 20.84 17.58 2.12
N ILE A 345 20.74 16.28 1.82
CA ILE A 345 19.45 15.56 1.80
C ILE A 345 18.80 15.54 3.18
N LYS A 346 19.59 15.47 4.26
CA LYS A 346 19.06 15.56 5.63
C LYS A 346 18.38 16.91 5.83
N ASN A 347 19.05 18.00 5.48
CA ASN A 347 18.56 19.35 5.74
C ASN A 347 17.39 19.74 4.82
N LYS A 348 17.33 19.21 3.59
CA LYS A 348 16.22 19.42 2.65
C LYS A 348 14.99 18.56 2.97
N SER A 349 15.16 17.34 3.48
CA SER A 349 14.06 16.40 3.71
C SER A 349 13.16 16.84 4.87
N LEU A 350 11.89 17.11 4.53
CA LEU A 350 10.79 17.37 5.48
C LEU A 350 10.63 16.25 6.52
N PHE A 351 11.02 15.01 6.19
CA PHE A 351 10.88 13.83 7.05
C PHE A 351 11.92 13.74 8.16
N THR A 352 12.86 14.69 8.27
CA THR A 352 13.86 14.74 9.36
C THR A 352 13.47 15.67 10.51
N GLN A 353 12.44 16.49 10.29
CA GLN A 353 11.93 17.46 11.25
C GLN A 353 10.94 16.78 12.21
N GLN A 354 10.76 17.33 13.41
CA GLN A 354 9.66 16.89 14.29
C GLN A 354 8.33 17.36 13.71
N ASN A 355 7.51 16.42 13.26
CA ASN A 355 6.19 16.72 12.71
C ASN A 355 5.16 16.81 13.85
N PRO A 356 3.98 17.44 13.61
CA PRO A 356 2.87 17.40 14.56
C PRO A 356 2.51 15.96 14.95
N PHE A 357 1.99 15.80 16.16
CA PHE A 357 1.63 14.50 16.78
C PHE A 357 2.80 13.51 16.90
N LYS A 358 4.05 13.98 16.72
CA LYS A 358 5.28 13.16 16.64
C LYS A 358 5.19 12.10 15.52
N SER A 359 4.45 12.38 14.44
CA SER A 359 4.30 11.47 13.30
C SER A 359 5.60 11.33 12.50
N PHE A 360 5.81 10.16 11.90
CA PHE A 360 6.84 9.95 10.86
C PHE A 360 6.64 10.84 9.61
N ALA A 361 5.42 11.30 9.36
CA ALA A 361 5.05 12.06 8.15
C ALA A 361 4.78 13.54 8.47
N PRO A 362 5.26 14.48 7.62
CA PRO A 362 4.90 15.89 7.71
C PRO A 362 3.45 16.11 7.27
N GLN A 363 2.84 17.20 7.74
CA GLN A 363 1.58 17.68 7.19
C GLN A 363 1.79 18.12 5.73
N ARG A 364 0.82 17.79 4.87
CA ARG A 364 0.78 18.13 3.45
C ARG A 364 -0.41 19.07 3.21
N LYS A 365 -0.16 20.16 2.51
CA LYS A 365 -1.19 21.17 2.23
C LYS A 365 -1.92 20.91 0.92
N GLN A 366 -3.18 21.33 0.84
CA GLN A 366 -3.98 21.37 -0.39
C GLN A 366 -4.02 20.06 -1.18
N GLN A 367 -4.00 18.94 -0.46
CA GLN A 367 -4.09 17.59 -0.99
C GLN A 367 -5.52 17.27 -1.38
N TYR A 368 -5.72 16.55 -2.49
CA TYR A 368 -7.02 16.02 -2.85
C TYR A 368 -7.37 14.83 -1.95
N ALA A 369 -8.60 14.81 -1.44
CA ALA A 369 -9.15 13.72 -0.66
C ALA A 369 -10.63 13.51 -1.00
N GLN A 370 -11.08 12.25 -0.87
CA GLN A 370 -12.48 11.86 -0.91
C GLN A 370 -12.75 10.92 0.27
N TRP A 371 -13.91 11.06 0.91
CA TRP A 371 -14.37 10.15 1.95
C TRP A 371 -15.43 9.20 1.39
N PHE A 372 -15.54 8.02 2.01
CA PHE A 372 -16.51 7.00 1.67
C PHE A 372 -17.19 6.55 2.95
N VAL A 373 -18.51 6.57 2.95
CA VAL A 373 -19.35 5.83 3.91
C VAL A 373 -19.71 4.51 3.22
N ASN A 374 -19.76 3.44 4.00
CA ASN A 374 -20.09 2.08 3.55
C ASN A 374 -19.19 1.50 2.44
N GLY A 375 -19.44 0.22 2.13
CA GLY A 375 -18.52 -0.61 1.36
C GLY A 375 -18.59 -0.41 -0.14
N GLN A 376 -19.79 -0.16 -0.67
CA GLN A 376 -20.03 -0.07 -2.11
C GLN A 376 -19.18 1.02 -2.80
N PRO A 377 -19.31 2.33 -2.48
CA PRO A 377 -18.63 3.38 -3.25
C PRO A 377 -17.10 3.31 -3.07
N TYR A 378 -16.62 2.78 -1.95
CA TYR A 378 -15.22 2.47 -1.72
C TYR A 378 -14.71 1.37 -2.68
N MET A 379 -15.39 0.23 -2.76
CA MET A 379 -14.95 -0.91 -3.57
C MET A 379 -15.10 -0.65 -5.08
N GLU A 380 -16.11 0.10 -5.51
CA GLU A 380 -16.28 0.52 -6.91
C GLU A 380 -15.17 1.48 -7.35
N THR A 381 -14.90 2.52 -6.56
CA THR A 381 -13.79 3.46 -6.82
C THR A 381 -12.45 2.74 -6.82
N LEU A 382 -12.27 1.76 -5.93
CA LEU A 382 -11.07 0.93 -5.88
C LEU A 382 -10.92 0.03 -7.12
N ALA A 383 -12.01 -0.54 -7.65
CA ALA A 383 -11.97 -1.33 -8.88
C ALA A 383 -11.49 -0.47 -10.08
N LYS A 384 -12.05 0.74 -10.24
CA LYS A 384 -11.58 1.74 -11.22
C LYS A 384 -10.09 2.07 -11.03
N ALA A 385 -9.65 2.27 -9.78
CA ALA A 385 -8.26 2.58 -9.45
C ALA A 385 -7.28 1.43 -9.77
N ILE A 386 -7.70 0.17 -9.61
CA ILE A 386 -6.91 -1.01 -9.96
C ILE A 386 -6.81 -1.17 -11.49
N LEU A 387 -7.90 -0.91 -12.23
CA LEU A 387 -7.90 -0.86 -13.70
C LEU A 387 -6.96 0.23 -14.24
N ALA A 388 -6.97 1.42 -13.64
CA ALA A 388 -6.14 2.55 -14.06
C ALA A 388 -4.64 2.44 -13.68
N ALA A 389 -4.24 1.45 -12.87
CA ALA A 389 -2.86 1.28 -12.40
C ALA A 389 -1.88 0.98 -13.55
N ARG A 390 -0.75 1.72 -13.62
CA ARG A 390 0.24 1.67 -14.71
C ARG A 390 1.56 0.97 -14.35
N GLU A 391 1.91 0.86 -13.07
CA GLU A 391 3.18 0.29 -12.63
C GLU A 391 3.03 -0.72 -11.47
N GLU A 392 2.33 -0.36 -10.39
CA GLU A 392 2.36 -1.12 -9.13
C GLU A 392 1.18 -0.85 -8.18
N ILE A 393 0.81 -1.89 -7.43
CA ILE A 393 -0.31 -1.89 -6.48
C ILE A 393 0.19 -2.46 -5.15
N PHE A 394 0.06 -1.72 -4.04
CA PHE A 394 0.41 -2.19 -2.70
C PHE A 394 -0.85 -2.38 -1.85
N ILE A 395 -1.13 -3.59 -1.35
CA ILE A 395 -2.34 -3.91 -0.56
C ILE A 395 -1.94 -4.37 0.84
N SER A 396 -2.48 -3.79 1.91
CA SER A 396 -2.42 -4.36 3.27
C SER A 396 -3.81 -4.52 3.84
N ASP A 397 -4.02 -5.65 4.51
CA ASP A 397 -5.28 -6.01 5.15
C ASP A 397 -4.98 -6.84 6.39
N TRP A 398 -5.88 -6.76 7.38
CA TRP A 398 -5.95 -7.74 8.45
C TRP A 398 -6.50 -9.07 7.92
N TRP A 399 -7.51 -8.99 7.05
CA TRP A 399 -8.08 -10.13 6.34
C TRP A 399 -8.37 -9.76 4.88
N LEU A 400 -7.83 -10.52 3.93
CA LEU A 400 -8.10 -10.36 2.50
C LEU A 400 -8.70 -11.67 1.97
N SER A 401 -9.94 -11.62 1.49
CA SER A 401 -10.59 -12.73 0.78
C SER A 401 -10.46 -12.49 -0.73
N PRO A 402 -9.65 -13.27 -1.47
CA PRO A 402 -9.45 -13.06 -2.91
C PRO A 402 -10.75 -13.10 -3.72
N GLU A 403 -11.70 -13.93 -3.28
CA GLU A 403 -12.97 -14.18 -3.96
C GLU A 403 -14.09 -13.19 -3.55
N ILE A 404 -13.79 -11.88 -3.47
CA ILE A 404 -14.84 -10.83 -3.33
C ILE A 404 -15.12 -10.14 -4.66
N MET A 405 -16.40 -9.88 -4.93
CA MET A 405 -16.83 -8.95 -5.98
C MET A 405 -16.77 -7.52 -5.44
N LEU A 406 -16.04 -6.65 -6.15
CA LEU A 406 -15.86 -5.24 -5.79
C LEU A 406 -17.04 -4.36 -6.26
N ILE A 407 -17.51 -4.59 -7.49
CA ILE A 407 -18.69 -3.95 -8.09
C ILE A 407 -19.85 -4.94 -8.02
N ARG A 408 -21.06 -4.46 -7.69
CA ARG A 408 -22.27 -5.29 -7.56
C ARG A 408 -23.53 -4.46 -7.87
N PRO A 409 -24.58 -4.99 -8.54
CA PRO A 409 -24.64 -6.28 -9.24
C PRO A 409 -23.48 -6.48 -10.22
N TYR A 410 -23.15 -7.73 -10.49
CA TYR A 410 -22.19 -8.12 -11.52
C TYR A 410 -22.87 -9.08 -12.49
N GLN A 411 -22.42 -9.05 -13.75
CA GLN A 411 -22.87 -9.98 -14.78
C GLN A 411 -21.89 -11.16 -14.93
N ASP A 412 -20.61 -10.92 -14.62
CA ASP A 412 -19.54 -11.88 -14.81
C ASP A 412 -18.50 -11.84 -13.68
N ASP A 413 -17.51 -12.73 -13.78
CA ASP A 413 -16.47 -12.92 -12.77
C ASP A 413 -15.34 -11.86 -12.86
N SER A 414 -15.34 -10.96 -13.86
CA SER A 414 -14.21 -10.05 -14.15
C SER A 414 -13.86 -9.10 -13.00
N MET A 415 -14.88 -8.59 -12.29
CA MET A 415 -14.73 -7.66 -11.17
C MET A 415 -14.48 -8.36 -9.82
N ARG A 416 -14.20 -9.67 -9.83
CA ARG A 416 -13.70 -10.38 -8.65
C ARG A 416 -12.25 -10.01 -8.39
N LEU A 417 -11.90 -9.70 -7.14
CA LEU A 417 -10.58 -9.18 -6.76
C LEU A 417 -9.41 -10.08 -7.23
N ASP A 418 -9.56 -11.41 -7.21
CA ASP A 418 -8.52 -12.34 -7.69
C ASP A 418 -8.38 -12.40 -9.23
N ASN A 419 -9.47 -12.17 -9.98
CA ASN A 419 -9.46 -12.08 -11.43
C ASN A 419 -8.88 -10.73 -11.87
N LEU A 420 -9.36 -9.64 -11.28
CA LEU A 420 -8.91 -8.29 -11.58
C LEU A 420 -7.41 -8.10 -11.30
N LEU A 421 -6.92 -8.48 -10.11
CA LEU A 421 -5.48 -8.44 -9.81
C LEU A 421 -4.68 -9.41 -10.69
N GLY A 422 -5.29 -10.51 -11.15
CA GLY A 422 -4.68 -11.43 -12.12
C GLY A 422 -4.43 -10.75 -13.47
N LYS A 423 -5.47 -10.16 -14.07
CA LYS A 423 -5.41 -9.43 -15.33
C LYS A 423 -4.36 -8.31 -15.28
N ARG A 424 -4.37 -7.46 -14.23
CA ARG A 424 -3.34 -6.41 -14.07
C ARG A 424 -1.92 -7.02 -13.95
N ALA A 425 -1.76 -8.15 -13.27
CA ALA A 425 -0.47 -8.83 -13.14
C ALA A 425 0.01 -9.51 -14.44
N GLU A 426 -0.90 -9.89 -15.34
CA GLU A 426 -0.62 -10.34 -16.71
C GLU A 426 -0.16 -9.19 -17.60
N GLU A 427 -0.78 -8.01 -17.48
CA GLU A 427 -0.37 -6.76 -18.13
C GLU A 427 0.95 -6.15 -17.59
N GLY A 428 1.58 -6.78 -16.60
CA GLY A 428 2.89 -6.40 -16.07
C GLY A 428 2.86 -5.57 -14.77
N ILE A 429 1.69 -5.23 -14.25
CA ILE A 429 1.54 -4.46 -13.01
C ILE A 429 2.04 -5.28 -11.81
N ARG A 430 2.88 -4.67 -10.97
CA ARG A 430 3.54 -5.36 -9.85
C ARG A 430 2.74 -5.21 -8.57
N ILE A 431 2.26 -6.32 -8.00
CA ILE A 431 1.26 -6.32 -6.93
C ILE A 431 1.89 -6.88 -5.65
N TYR A 432 2.05 -6.04 -4.62
CA TYR A 432 2.75 -6.36 -3.38
C TYR A 432 1.80 -6.32 -2.18
N ILE A 433 1.45 -7.50 -1.67
CA ILE A 433 0.46 -7.66 -0.62
C ILE A 433 1.14 -8.03 0.71
N LEU A 434 0.75 -7.37 1.81
CA LEU A 434 1.13 -7.74 3.17
C LEU A 434 -0.15 -8.01 3.96
N VAL A 435 -0.41 -9.28 4.28
CA VAL A 435 -1.55 -9.68 5.13
C VAL A 435 -1.07 -10.12 6.52
N PHE A 436 -1.91 -9.92 7.52
CA PHE A 436 -1.70 -10.52 8.84
C PHE A 436 -1.60 -12.05 8.71
N LYS A 437 -0.62 -12.63 9.40
CA LYS A 437 -0.47 -14.09 9.51
C LYS A 437 -1.26 -14.58 10.72
N ASP A 438 -2.49 -15.00 10.46
CA ASP A 438 -3.36 -15.59 11.46
C ASP A 438 -2.81 -16.89 12.08
N LEU A 439 -3.15 -17.11 13.35
CA LEU A 439 -3.15 -18.42 13.96
C LEU A 439 -4.49 -19.09 13.59
N ILE A 440 -4.49 -19.91 12.55
CA ILE A 440 -5.69 -20.49 11.94
C ILE A 440 -6.67 -21.11 12.97
N PRO A 441 -6.23 -21.88 14.00
CA PRO A 441 -7.15 -22.44 15.00
C PRO A 441 -7.82 -21.41 15.92
N ILE A 442 -7.32 -20.17 15.98
CA ILE A 442 -7.77 -19.11 16.89
C ILE A 442 -8.59 -18.04 16.16
N VAL A 443 -8.14 -17.61 14.96
CA VAL A 443 -8.75 -16.48 14.23
C VAL A 443 -9.43 -16.91 12.92
N GLY A 444 -9.08 -18.06 12.35
CA GLY A 444 -9.78 -18.66 11.20
C GLY A 444 -9.64 -17.98 9.83
N LEU A 445 -8.99 -16.81 9.73
CA LEU A 445 -8.88 -15.97 8.52
C LEU A 445 -8.28 -16.71 7.31
N ASN A 446 -7.40 -17.68 7.55
CA ASN A 446 -6.73 -18.49 6.54
C ASN A 446 -5.95 -17.67 5.52
N SER A 447 -5.07 -16.79 6.01
CA SER A 447 -4.15 -15.97 5.18
C SER A 447 -3.24 -16.83 4.26
N TYR A 448 -3.13 -18.14 4.50
CA TYR A 448 -2.46 -19.07 3.60
C TYR A 448 -3.25 -19.34 2.31
N HIS A 449 -4.58 -19.47 2.38
CA HIS A 449 -5.44 -19.54 1.18
C HIS A 449 -5.31 -18.27 0.35
N THR A 450 -5.45 -17.10 0.97
CA THR A 450 -5.22 -15.79 0.34
C THR A 450 -3.92 -15.76 -0.44
N LYS A 451 -2.81 -16.18 0.19
CA LYS A 451 -1.50 -16.25 -0.45
C LYS A 451 -1.46 -17.28 -1.59
N LYS A 452 -2.06 -18.46 -1.43
CA LYS A 452 -2.06 -19.52 -2.45
C LYS A 452 -2.81 -19.07 -3.70
N LYS A 453 -4.06 -18.62 -3.53
CA LYS A 453 -5.01 -18.25 -4.59
C LYS A 453 -4.49 -17.09 -5.45
N LEU A 454 -4.09 -15.98 -4.83
CA LEU A 454 -3.60 -14.80 -5.56
C LEU A 454 -2.23 -15.04 -6.22
N VAL A 455 -1.33 -15.82 -5.61
CA VAL A 455 -0.05 -16.16 -6.27
C VAL A 455 -0.25 -17.12 -7.47
N SER A 456 -1.32 -17.92 -7.50
CA SER A 456 -1.68 -18.69 -8.71
C SER A 456 -2.23 -17.85 -9.86
N LYS A 457 -2.69 -16.62 -9.62
CA LYS A 457 -3.20 -15.68 -10.63
C LYS A 457 -2.11 -14.84 -11.34
N SER A 458 -0.83 -15.20 -11.20
CA SER A 458 0.29 -14.44 -11.78
C SER A 458 1.18 -15.32 -12.67
N PRO A 459 1.37 -14.96 -13.96
CA PRO A 459 2.27 -15.70 -14.86
C PRO A 459 3.67 -15.86 -14.27
N ASN A 460 4.16 -17.11 -14.27
CA ASN A 460 5.44 -17.49 -13.69
C ASN A 460 5.64 -17.05 -12.21
N LYS A 461 4.56 -16.70 -11.50
CA LYS A 461 4.56 -16.17 -10.12
C LYS A 461 5.45 -14.92 -9.97
N LYS A 462 5.61 -14.15 -11.05
CA LYS A 462 6.51 -12.99 -11.10
C LYS A 462 5.92 -11.75 -10.43
N ASN A 463 4.70 -11.37 -10.77
CA ASN A 463 4.21 -10.01 -10.52
C ASN A 463 3.37 -9.87 -9.24
N ILE A 464 2.66 -10.92 -8.82
CA ILE A 464 1.99 -10.95 -7.50
C ILE A 464 2.94 -11.50 -6.43
N LYS A 465 3.30 -10.68 -5.44
CA LYS A 465 4.14 -11.03 -4.28
C LYS A 465 3.38 -10.82 -2.97
N ILE A 466 3.26 -11.89 -2.16
CA ILE A 466 2.46 -11.84 -0.93
C ILE A 466 3.32 -12.20 0.29
N ILE A 467 3.39 -11.29 1.25
CA ILE A 467 4.04 -11.47 2.54
C ILE A 467 2.97 -11.74 3.61
N ARG A 468 3.31 -12.62 4.57
CA ARG A 468 2.50 -12.88 5.77
C ARG A 468 3.35 -12.66 7.02
N HIS A 469 2.84 -11.91 7.99
CA HIS A 469 3.56 -11.51 9.21
C HIS A 469 2.58 -11.27 10.38
N PRO A 470 2.94 -11.52 11.66
CA PRO A 470 4.21 -12.01 12.17
C PRO A 470 4.48 -13.50 11.89
N ASP A 471 5.76 -13.89 11.85
CA ASP A 471 6.11 -15.30 11.97
C ASP A 471 6.13 -15.66 13.46
N HIS A 472 5.09 -16.40 13.89
CA HIS A 472 4.88 -16.96 15.24
C HIS A 472 5.94 -17.97 15.70
N ARG A 473 7.22 -17.62 15.57
CA ARG A 473 8.36 -18.35 16.12
C ARG A 473 8.74 -17.70 17.44
N VAL A 474 8.89 -18.50 18.50
CA VAL A 474 9.42 -18.02 19.77
C VAL A 474 10.89 -17.66 19.60
N LEU A 475 11.19 -16.36 19.54
CA LEU A 475 12.53 -15.80 19.64
C LEU A 475 12.58 -14.91 20.89
N PRO A 476 13.71 -14.82 21.61
CA PRO A 476 13.81 -13.97 22.79
C PRO A 476 13.45 -12.51 22.48
N GLY A 477 12.42 -11.97 23.14
CA GLY A 477 11.87 -10.63 22.88
C GLY A 477 10.86 -10.55 21.73
N THR A 478 10.30 -11.67 21.25
CA THR A 478 9.10 -11.69 20.38
C THR A 478 7.89 -12.37 21.03
N GLU A 479 7.93 -12.62 22.34
CA GLU A 479 6.84 -13.28 23.09
C GLU A 479 5.48 -12.59 22.94
N SER A 480 5.46 -11.27 22.71
CA SER A 480 4.22 -10.50 22.49
C SER A 480 3.67 -10.53 21.07
N SER A 481 4.39 -11.07 20.07
CA SER A 481 3.91 -11.07 18.67
C SER A 481 2.74 -12.04 18.42
N PHE A 482 2.38 -12.86 19.40
CA PHE A 482 1.19 -13.72 19.37
C PHE A 482 -0.08 -12.94 19.74
N LEU A 483 0.04 -11.77 20.38
CA LEU A 483 -1.08 -10.99 20.93
C LEU A 483 -1.50 -9.81 20.04
N TYR A 484 -0.70 -9.48 19.02
CA TYR A 484 -0.91 -8.30 18.16
C TYR A 484 -1.03 -8.71 16.69
N SER A 485 -1.66 -7.84 15.90
CA SER A 485 -1.85 -8.03 14.45
C SER A 485 -1.43 -6.79 13.67
N HIS A 486 -1.16 -6.99 12.37
CA HIS A 486 -1.19 -5.92 11.39
C HIS A 486 -2.67 -5.68 11.07
N HIS A 487 -3.19 -4.48 11.32
CA HIS A 487 -4.62 -4.17 11.30
C HIS A 487 -5.00 -3.09 10.29
N GLU A 488 -4.00 -2.41 9.73
CA GLU A 488 -4.11 -1.31 8.77
C GLU A 488 -4.59 -1.76 7.38
N LYS A 489 -5.75 -1.25 6.97
CA LYS A 489 -6.29 -1.48 5.63
C LYS A 489 -5.80 -0.37 4.70
N THR A 490 -4.96 -0.72 3.73
CA THR A 490 -4.44 0.25 2.74
C THR A 490 -4.34 -0.34 1.35
N VAL A 491 -4.78 0.41 0.33
CA VAL A 491 -4.40 0.14 -1.07
C VAL A 491 -3.73 1.37 -1.65
N VAL A 492 -2.54 1.20 -2.22
CA VAL A 492 -1.78 2.29 -2.86
C VAL A 492 -1.54 1.95 -4.31
N ILE A 493 -2.00 2.83 -5.22
CA ILE A 493 -1.82 2.71 -6.67
C ILE A 493 -0.67 3.62 -7.12
N ASP A 494 0.30 3.05 -7.83
CA ASP A 494 1.43 3.71 -8.51
C ASP A 494 2.24 4.69 -7.65
N GLN A 495 2.16 4.58 -6.33
CA GLN A 495 2.68 5.54 -5.35
C GLN A 495 2.12 6.98 -5.50
N ARG A 496 0.92 7.14 -6.09
CA ARG A 496 0.24 8.43 -6.34
C ARG A 496 -1.15 8.56 -5.71
N LEU A 497 -1.89 7.45 -5.54
CA LEU A 497 -3.22 7.41 -4.93
C LEU A 497 -3.23 6.38 -3.80
N ALA A 498 -3.90 6.68 -2.68
CA ALA A 498 -3.96 5.81 -1.52
C ALA A 498 -5.37 5.78 -0.90
N PHE A 499 -5.92 4.56 -0.79
CA PHE A 499 -7.10 4.22 -0.01
C PHE A 499 -6.65 3.81 1.41
N ILE A 500 -7.25 4.38 2.44
CA ILE A 500 -6.95 4.13 3.86
C ILE A 500 -8.26 4.22 4.64
N GLY A 501 -8.57 3.25 5.50
CA GLY A 501 -9.80 3.28 6.30
C GLY A 501 -10.01 2.03 7.17
N GLY A 502 -11.27 1.80 7.59
CA GLY A 502 -11.69 0.62 8.36
C GLY A 502 -12.01 -0.63 7.50
N LEU A 503 -12.22 -0.48 6.20
CA LEU A 503 -12.67 -1.55 5.30
C LEU A 503 -11.54 -2.48 4.85
N ASP A 504 -11.53 -3.72 5.37
CA ASP A 504 -10.72 -4.83 4.85
C ASP A 504 -11.30 -5.34 3.50
N LEU A 505 -10.43 -5.78 2.59
CA LEU A 505 -10.82 -6.42 1.33
C LEU A 505 -11.25 -7.89 1.53
N CYS A 506 -12.32 -8.11 2.30
CA CYS A 506 -12.86 -9.42 2.60
C CYS A 506 -14.40 -9.45 2.73
N TRP A 507 -14.94 -10.62 3.06
CA TRP A 507 -16.38 -10.83 3.18
C TRP A 507 -16.99 -10.00 4.34
N GLY A 508 -18.25 -9.58 4.16
CA GLY A 508 -18.99 -8.76 5.13
C GLY A 508 -18.58 -7.28 5.20
N ARG A 509 -17.77 -6.77 4.26
CA ARG A 509 -17.37 -5.34 4.18
C ARG A 509 -17.98 -4.57 3.02
N TRP A 510 -18.60 -5.24 2.05
CA TRP A 510 -19.42 -4.57 1.04
C TRP A 510 -20.84 -4.44 1.61
N ASP A 511 -21.34 -3.22 1.67
CA ASP A 511 -22.68 -2.85 2.12
C ASP A 511 -23.05 -1.49 1.50
N THR A 512 -24.32 -1.13 1.59
CA THR A 512 -24.98 0.07 1.06
C THR A 512 -25.53 0.92 2.20
N ASP A 513 -25.95 2.16 1.91
CA ASP A 513 -26.55 3.04 2.92
C ASP A 513 -27.93 2.53 3.43
N ASP A 514 -28.57 1.61 2.71
CA ASP A 514 -29.82 0.94 3.10
C ASP A 514 -29.63 -0.12 4.22
N HIS A 515 -28.40 -0.64 4.41
CA HIS A 515 -28.06 -1.68 5.39
C HIS A 515 -29.06 -2.86 5.44
N ARG A 516 -29.36 -3.44 4.27
CA ARG A 516 -30.42 -4.45 4.08
C ARG A 516 -30.20 -5.72 4.91
N LEU A 517 -31.27 -6.30 5.45
CA LEU A 517 -31.22 -7.57 6.20
C LEU A 517 -31.72 -8.77 5.38
N VAL A 518 -32.28 -8.53 4.20
CA VAL A 518 -32.71 -9.54 3.23
C VAL A 518 -32.10 -9.22 1.86
N ASP A 519 -31.60 -10.26 1.19
CA ASP A 519 -30.96 -10.15 -0.13
C ASP A 519 -31.43 -11.34 -0.98
N LEU A 520 -32.70 -11.28 -1.38
CA LEU A 520 -33.40 -12.34 -2.11
C LEU A 520 -34.19 -11.71 -3.27
N SER A 521 -34.09 -12.31 -4.45
CA SER A 521 -34.93 -11.91 -5.59
C SER A 521 -36.40 -12.27 -5.34
N ASN A 522 -37.32 -11.52 -5.97
CA ASN A 522 -38.76 -11.78 -5.85
C ASN A 522 -39.16 -13.19 -6.30
N GLU A 523 -38.46 -13.78 -7.27
CA GLU A 523 -38.65 -15.19 -7.65
C GLU A 523 -38.25 -16.14 -6.53
N ASN A 524 -37.14 -15.89 -5.84
CA ASN A 524 -36.69 -16.74 -4.73
C ASN A 524 -37.60 -16.58 -3.50
N ILE A 525 -38.12 -15.37 -3.24
CA ILE A 525 -39.16 -15.17 -2.22
C ILE A 525 -40.45 -15.94 -2.57
N THR A 526 -40.82 -15.97 -3.85
CA THR A 526 -42.02 -16.70 -4.33
C THR A 526 -41.82 -18.21 -4.21
N LYS A 527 -40.70 -18.75 -4.69
CA LYS A 527 -40.33 -20.17 -4.57
C LYS A 527 -40.26 -20.63 -3.11
N LEU A 528 -39.68 -19.82 -2.21
CA LEU A 528 -39.65 -20.13 -0.76
C LEU A 528 -41.06 -20.23 -0.18
N LYS A 529 -41.96 -19.28 -0.50
CA LYS A 529 -43.37 -19.35 -0.06
C LYS A 529 -44.09 -20.57 -0.60
N SER A 530 -43.93 -20.89 -1.88
CA SER A 530 -44.55 -22.09 -2.46
C SER A 530 -44.01 -23.39 -1.84
N ALA A 531 -42.71 -23.46 -1.52
CA ALA A 531 -42.13 -24.59 -0.80
C ALA A 531 -42.65 -24.70 0.64
N GLU A 532 -42.82 -23.57 1.34
CA GLU A 532 -43.40 -23.49 2.68
C GLU A 532 -44.90 -23.88 2.68
N GLU A 533 -45.68 -23.43 1.69
CA GLU A 533 -47.07 -23.84 1.47
C GLU A 533 -47.19 -25.35 1.17
N LEU A 534 -46.28 -25.93 0.39
CA LEU A 534 -46.23 -27.37 0.10
C LEU A 534 -45.81 -28.20 1.32
N ALA A 535 -44.84 -27.74 2.11
CA ALA A 535 -44.42 -28.41 3.35
C ALA A 535 -45.55 -28.46 4.39
N ASN A 536 -46.40 -27.42 4.42
CA ASN A 536 -47.59 -27.34 5.26
C ASN A 536 -48.77 -28.20 4.76
N GLN A 537 -48.69 -28.82 3.58
CA GLN A 537 -49.77 -29.64 2.97
C GLN A 537 -49.51 -31.16 2.98
N SER A 538 -48.46 -31.63 3.66
CA SER A 538 -48.13 -33.06 3.75
C SER A 538 -48.15 -33.60 5.19
N ASP A 539 -48.39 -34.89 5.37
CA ASP A 539 -48.58 -35.51 6.70
C ASP A 539 -47.35 -36.29 7.25
N GLN A 540 -46.22 -36.33 6.53
CA GLN A 540 -45.04 -37.12 6.91
C GLN A 540 -43.82 -36.24 7.22
N GLU A 541 -43.58 -35.97 8.51
CA GLU A 541 -42.57 -35.01 8.97
C GLU A 541 -41.13 -35.32 8.50
N SER A 542 -40.71 -36.59 8.49
CA SER A 542 -39.34 -36.97 8.08
C SER A 542 -38.98 -36.57 6.65
N ASN A 543 -39.97 -36.50 5.75
CA ASN A 543 -39.76 -36.16 4.34
C ASN A 543 -39.88 -34.64 4.10
N LYS A 544 -40.45 -33.88 5.04
CA LYS A 544 -40.58 -32.42 4.93
C LYS A 544 -39.23 -31.73 5.04
N GLU A 545 -38.46 -32.06 6.08
CA GLU A 545 -37.18 -31.40 6.32
C GLU A 545 -36.17 -31.67 5.20
N GLU A 546 -36.05 -32.91 4.73
CA GLU A 546 -35.08 -33.25 3.68
C GLU A 546 -35.41 -32.54 2.35
N ALA A 547 -36.68 -32.55 1.92
CA ALA A 547 -37.12 -31.85 0.71
C ALA A 547 -37.03 -30.32 0.81
N ALA A 548 -37.39 -29.73 1.96
CA ALA A 548 -37.27 -28.29 2.19
C ALA A 548 -35.80 -27.87 2.25
N VAL A 549 -34.95 -28.62 2.94
CA VAL A 549 -33.51 -28.37 3.04
C VAL A 549 -32.82 -28.51 1.68
N ASP A 550 -33.19 -29.48 0.84
CA ASP A 550 -32.61 -29.63 -0.51
C ASP A 550 -33.08 -28.53 -1.47
N THR A 551 -34.36 -28.15 -1.42
CA THR A 551 -34.86 -26.97 -2.17
C THR A 551 -34.12 -25.70 -1.73
N ILE A 552 -33.89 -25.52 -0.42
CA ILE A 552 -33.16 -24.38 0.13
C ILE A 552 -31.67 -24.41 -0.24
N LYS A 553 -31.02 -25.59 -0.36
CA LYS A 553 -29.66 -25.71 -0.91
C LYS A 553 -29.62 -25.28 -2.37
N GLU A 554 -30.51 -25.83 -3.21
CA GLU A 554 -30.58 -25.54 -4.64
C GLU A 554 -30.83 -24.04 -4.91
N MET A 555 -31.65 -23.39 -4.08
CA MET A 555 -31.88 -21.94 -4.15
C MET A 555 -30.68 -21.12 -3.64
N ALA A 556 -29.94 -21.61 -2.64
CA ALA A 556 -28.72 -20.98 -2.14
C ALA A 556 -27.53 -21.07 -3.12
N GLU A 557 -27.59 -21.97 -4.12
CA GLU A 557 -26.58 -22.12 -5.17
C GLU A 557 -26.91 -21.33 -6.46
N ASN A 558 -28.12 -20.75 -6.59
CA ASN A 558 -28.62 -20.12 -7.82
C ASN A 558 -28.95 -18.61 -7.66
N SER A 559 -27.99 -17.77 -7.26
CA SER A 559 -28.20 -16.32 -7.03
C SER A 559 -26.94 -15.43 -7.30
N THR A 560 -27.00 -14.07 -7.21
CA THR A 560 -25.93 -13.03 -7.48
C THR A 560 -25.19 -11.88 -6.49
N HIS A 561 -24.93 -11.49 -5.13
CA HIS A 561 -24.94 -11.47 -3.53
C HIS A 561 -25.29 -12.55 -2.40
N GLN A 562 -24.38 -13.40 -1.86
CA GLN A 562 -24.74 -14.62 -1.10
C GLN A 562 -24.66 -14.41 0.42
N GLY A 563 -25.79 -14.54 1.14
CA GLY A 563 -25.84 -14.06 2.52
C GLY A 563 -26.70 -14.83 3.55
N ILE A 564 -28.02 -14.93 3.35
CA ILE A 564 -28.94 -14.88 4.51
C ILE A 564 -30.02 -15.98 4.50
N ILE A 565 -29.66 -17.18 4.98
CA ILE A 565 -30.58 -18.31 5.22
C ILE A 565 -30.36 -18.98 6.59
N SER A 566 -29.16 -18.83 7.20
CA SER A 566 -28.71 -19.69 8.31
C SER A 566 -29.39 -19.45 9.67
N THR A 567 -29.98 -18.29 9.92
CA THR A 567 -30.40 -17.90 11.29
C THR A 567 -31.67 -18.62 11.76
N SER A 568 -32.65 -18.83 10.88
CA SER A 568 -33.90 -19.55 11.19
C SER A 568 -33.68 -21.06 11.26
N LEU A 569 -32.97 -21.63 10.27
CA LEU A 569 -32.61 -23.05 10.22
C LEU A 569 -31.79 -23.52 11.45
N ASN A 570 -30.94 -22.65 12.01
CA ASN A 570 -30.24 -22.95 13.27
C ASN A 570 -31.12 -22.91 14.53
N ARG A 571 -32.40 -22.51 14.46
CA ARG A 571 -33.36 -22.74 15.56
C ARG A 571 -34.04 -24.10 15.46
N MET A 572 -34.31 -24.59 14.24
CA MET A 572 -34.94 -25.90 14.03
C MET A 572 -33.93 -27.04 14.27
N MET A 573 -32.78 -27.06 13.58
CA MET A 573 -31.82 -28.18 13.67
C MET A 573 -31.07 -28.34 15.01
N ASN A 574 -31.37 -27.55 16.05
CA ASN A 574 -30.71 -27.64 17.37
C ASN A 574 -31.59 -28.29 18.47
N SER A 575 -32.78 -28.80 18.15
CA SER A 575 -33.62 -29.52 19.11
C SER A 575 -33.33 -31.02 19.25
N GLU A 576 -32.60 -31.65 18.32
CA GLU A 576 -32.59 -33.12 18.19
C GLU A 576 -31.25 -33.85 18.41
N GLN A 577 -30.12 -33.16 18.64
CA GLN A 577 -28.82 -33.83 18.78
C GLN A 577 -28.55 -34.48 20.17
N GLU A 578 -29.51 -35.25 20.67
CA GLU A 578 -29.34 -36.23 21.76
C GLU A 578 -29.76 -37.67 21.37
N SER A 579 -29.55 -38.11 20.11
CA SER A 579 -29.50 -39.55 19.85
C SER A 579 -28.61 -40.02 18.68
N SER A 580 -28.04 -41.22 18.88
CA SER A 580 -27.45 -42.14 17.90
C SER A 580 -26.08 -41.82 17.24
N HIS A 581 -25.33 -42.88 17.01
CA HIS A 581 -24.13 -42.97 16.16
C HIS A 581 -24.31 -44.16 15.22
N LYS A 582 -24.00 -44.03 13.91
CA LYS A 582 -23.17 -44.99 13.15
C LYS A 582 -22.94 -44.63 11.67
N THR A 583 -21.66 -44.52 11.32
CA THR A 583 -21.01 -44.96 10.06
C THR A 583 -21.83 -45.09 8.76
N LYS A 584 -21.46 -44.29 7.75
CA LYS A 584 -20.72 -44.77 6.55
C LYS A 584 -20.04 -43.60 5.83
N ALA A 585 -19.15 -43.89 4.88
CA ALA A 585 -18.40 -42.90 4.10
C ALA A 585 -18.69 -43.07 2.61
N ASN A 586 -18.59 -41.97 1.85
CA ASN A 586 -18.44 -41.93 0.39
C ASN A 586 -17.70 -40.64 0.00
N ASP A 587 -16.94 -40.69 -1.09
CA ASP A 587 -16.14 -39.55 -1.58
C ASP A 587 -16.93 -38.67 -2.56
N THR A 588 -17.12 -37.40 -2.20
CA THR A 588 -17.38 -36.31 -3.15
C THR A 588 -16.65 -35.04 -2.71
N THR A 589 -15.73 -34.55 -3.53
CA THR A 589 -14.96 -33.33 -3.24
C THR A 589 -15.75 -32.07 -3.57
N ASN A 590 -16.31 -31.38 -2.58
CA ASN A 590 -16.91 -30.06 -2.82
C ASN A 590 -16.52 -28.97 -1.80
N THR A 591 -16.74 -27.71 -2.19
CA THR A 591 -15.92 -26.53 -1.78
C THR A 591 -16.69 -25.48 -0.95
N GLY A 592 -16.00 -24.55 -0.29
CA GLY A 592 -15.65 -24.86 1.11
C GLY A 592 -15.77 -23.82 2.25
N ARG A 593 -16.41 -22.63 2.14
CA ARG A 593 -16.79 -21.70 3.26
C ARG A 593 -17.26 -20.33 2.72
N LYS A 594 -18.56 -19.99 2.78
CA LYS A 594 -19.14 -18.71 2.29
C LYS A 594 -20.43 -18.23 2.98
N PHE A 595 -20.57 -18.43 4.28
CA PHE A 595 -21.50 -17.63 5.08
C PHE A 595 -20.76 -16.99 6.26
N SER A 596 -21.05 -15.72 6.54
CA SER A 596 -20.41 -14.96 7.62
C SER A 596 -21.33 -13.92 8.26
N THR A 597 -22.49 -14.37 8.73
CA THR A 597 -22.96 -13.87 10.03
C THR A 597 -22.02 -14.43 11.10
N HIS A 598 -21.10 -13.61 11.60
CA HIS A 598 -20.80 -13.70 13.03
C HIS A 598 -22.09 -13.20 13.70
N TRP A 599 -22.97 -14.07 14.25
CA TRP A 599 -22.64 -15.16 15.17
C TRP A 599 -23.45 -16.48 14.98
N ARG A 600 -22.90 -17.50 14.30
CA ARG A 600 -22.88 -18.91 14.79
C ARG A 600 -22.31 -19.89 13.75
N THR A 601 -21.63 -20.94 14.25
CA THR A 601 -21.00 -22.04 13.51
C THR A 601 -19.82 -21.66 12.60
N ASN A 602 -18.95 -22.64 12.30
CA ASN A 602 -17.71 -22.44 11.56
C ASN A 602 -17.43 -23.65 10.64
N ARG A 603 -18.22 -23.81 9.58
CA ARG A 603 -18.12 -24.91 8.59
C ARG A 603 -18.21 -24.41 7.14
N LYS A 604 -18.03 -25.34 6.20
CA LYS A 604 -17.98 -25.17 4.73
C LYS A 604 -19.39 -24.86 4.18
N VAL A 605 -19.63 -24.07 3.12
CA VAL A 605 -19.47 -24.40 1.66
C VAL A 605 -19.52 -23.10 0.79
N ASN A 606 -19.34 -23.19 -0.55
CA ASN A 606 -19.34 -22.16 -1.63
C ASN A 606 -20.76 -21.59 -1.99
N HIS A 607 -21.04 -21.11 -3.21
CA HIS A 607 -20.69 -19.83 -3.87
C HIS A 607 -22.02 -19.23 -4.37
N GLU A 608 -22.23 -17.93 -4.17
CA GLU A 608 -23.07 -17.04 -4.99
C GLU A 608 -24.65 -17.04 -4.81
N ASN A 609 -25.50 -15.96 -4.82
CA ASN A 609 -25.39 -14.46 -4.70
C ASN A 609 -26.87 -13.58 -4.50
N THR A 610 -27.60 -12.52 -5.12
CA THR A 610 -27.95 -10.94 -5.08
C THR A 610 -29.49 -10.52 -5.38
N THR A 611 -29.90 -9.22 -5.08
CA THR A 611 -30.48 -8.05 -5.94
C THR A 611 -31.99 -7.90 -6.25
N ASP A 612 -32.65 -6.71 -6.42
CA ASP A 612 -32.48 -5.21 -6.20
C ASP A 612 -33.81 -4.49 -6.71
N PRO A 613 -33.99 -3.23 -7.26
CA PRO A 613 -33.28 -1.91 -7.28
C PRO A 613 -34.17 -0.58 -7.19
N THR A 614 -33.57 0.62 -7.40
CA THR A 614 -34.13 1.96 -7.85
C THR A 614 -35.00 2.84 -6.89
N ARG A 615 -35.17 4.20 -6.99
CA ARG A 615 -34.76 5.41 -7.82
C ARG A 615 -35.31 6.69 -7.06
N VAL A 616 -35.02 8.01 -7.18
CA VAL A 616 -34.00 8.99 -7.70
C VAL A 616 -34.21 10.36 -6.97
N THR A 617 -33.29 11.36 -6.99
CA THR A 617 -33.63 12.82 -7.13
C THR A 617 -32.43 13.74 -7.50
N ASN A 618 -32.69 14.96 -8.02
CA ASN A 618 -31.77 15.78 -8.83
C ASN A 618 -30.98 16.90 -8.10
N ILE A 619 -29.78 17.23 -8.60
CA ILE A 619 -29.09 18.53 -8.46
C ILE A 619 -28.35 18.88 -9.76
N GLU A 620 -28.86 19.83 -10.54
CA GLU A 620 -28.27 20.19 -11.87
C GLU A 620 -27.79 21.65 -11.96
N ASP A 621 -28.46 22.58 -11.28
CA ASP A 621 -28.13 24.02 -11.28
C ASP A 621 -26.82 24.40 -10.56
N TYR A 622 -26.26 23.50 -9.75
CA TYR A 622 -25.09 23.80 -8.90
C TYR A 622 -23.75 23.69 -9.66
N LEU A 623 -23.66 22.77 -10.63
CA LEU A 623 -22.42 22.43 -11.33
C LEU A 623 -21.91 23.59 -12.20
N ASN A 624 -22.82 24.25 -12.93
CA ASN A 624 -22.53 25.38 -13.83
C ASN A 624 -21.92 26.62 -13.14
N ARG A 625 -21.93 26.70 -11.81
CA ARG A 625 -21.26 27.76 -11.03
C ARG A 625 -19.88 27.35 -10.48
N ALA A 626 -19.60 26.06 -10.33
CA ALA A 626 -18.31 25.58 -9.83
C ALA A 626 -17.21 25.65 -10.90
N GLU A 627 -17.54 25.26 -12.13
CA GLU A 627 -16.58 25.10 -13.23
C GLU A 627 -15.84 26.40 -13.57
N LYS A 628 -16.56 27.52 -13.69
CA LYS A 628 -15.98 28.86 -13.96
C LYS A 628 -15.08 29.40 -12.84
N LYS A 629 -15.07 28.78 -11.65
CA LYS A 629 -14.18 29.14 -10.55
C LYS A 629 -12.94 28.25 -10.48
N PHE A 630 -13.05 26.99 -10.92
CA PHE A 630 -11.97 26.01 -10.88
C PHE A 630 -10.78 26.38 -11.78
N LEU A 631 -11.05 27.02 -12.93
CA LEU A 631 -10.05 27.42 -13.92
C LEU A 631 -9.19 28.64 -13.51
N ALA A 632 -9.48 29.29 -12.38
CA ALA A 632 -8.84 30.56 -11.99
C ALA A 632 -7.65 30.43 -11.03
N GLU A 633 -7.47 29.28 -10.34
CA GLU A 633 -6.54 29.16 -9.20
C GLU A 633 -5.33 28.23 -9.45
N GLU A 634 -5.02 27.88 -10.70
CA GLU A 634 -4.06 26.83 -11.05
C GLU A 634 -2.59 27.13 -10.67
N ASN A 635 -2.26 28.38 -10.30
CA ASN A 635 -0.90 28.86 -10.04
C ASN A 635 -0.37 28.63 -8.61
N LYS A 636 -0.69 27.50 -7.95
CA LYS A 636 -0.10 27.11 -6.65
C LYS A 636 0.29 25.64 -6.60
N SER A 637 1.53 25.39 -6.17
CA SER A 637 2.21 24.09 -6.21
C SER A 637 1.47 22.97 -5.47
N VAL A 638 0.92 22.01 -6.21
CA VAL A 638 0.28 20.82 -5.66
C VAL A 638 1.30 19.68 -5.57
N HIS A 639 1.70 19.30 -4.35
CA HIS A 639 2.57 18.13 -4.15
C HIS A 639 1.76 16.83 -4.18
N ARG A 640 2.35 15.76 -4.72
CA ARG A 640 1.80 14.40 -4.67
C ARG A 640 1.56 13.91 -3.23
N PRO A 641 0.56 13.03 -3.00
CA PRO A 641 0.45 12.23 -1.78
C PRO A 641 1.74 11.44 -1.50
N ASP A 642 2.03 11.16 -0.22
CA ASP A 642 3.21 10.37 0.17
C ASP A 642 3.03 8.90 -0.25
N PRO A 643 4.09 8.18 -0.68
CA PRO A 643 4.04 6.74 -0.87
C PRO A 643 3.90 5.93 0.44
N TYR A 644 2.78 6.09 1.15
CA TYR A 644 2.55 5.59 2.51
C TYR A 644 2.85 4.10 2.68
N GLY A 645 2.36 3.26 1.77
CA GLY A 645 2.59 1.81 1.79
C GLY A 645 4.08 1.43 1.76
N ASN A 646 4.92 2.30 1.20
CA ASN A 646 6.31 2.01 0.90
C ASN A 646 7.27 2.28 2.08
N ARG A 647 6.92 3.15 3.04
CA ARG A 647 7.74 3.37 4.26
C ARG A 647 7.48 2.31 5.34
N TRP A 648 6.28 1.74 5.36
CA TRP A 648 5.79 0.88 6.43
C TRP A 648 6.23 -0.59 6.28
N ARG A 649 6.17 -1.15 5.07
CA ARG A 649 6.42 -2.58 4.77
C ARG A 649 7.89 -3.04 4.87
N ARG A 650 8.86 -2.11 4.80
CA ARG A 650 10.29 -2.38 4.62
C ARG A 650 10.96 -3.29 5.65
N PHE A 651 10.47 -3.32 6.89
CA PHE A 651 11.02 -4.23 7.89
C PHE A 651 10.67 -5.70 7.58
N VAL A 652 9.42 -5.94 7.19
CA VAL A 652 8.92 -7.27 6.85
C VAL A 652 9.52 -7.74 5.52
N GLU A 653 9.58 -6.86 4.51
CA GLU A 653 10.34 -7.11 3.27
C GLU A 653 11.79 -7.46 3.57
N ALA A 654 12.48 -6.67 4.41
CA ALA A 654 13.87 -6.90 4.77
C ALA A 654 14.10 -8.24 5.45
N ASP A 655 13.13 -8.74 6.23
CA ASP A 655 13.23 -10.06 6.84
C ASP A 655 13.01 -11.17 5.82
N LYS A 656 11.92 -11.13 5.03
CA LYS A 656 11.66 -12.15 4.01
C LYS A 656 12.74 -12.18 2.92
N HIS A 657 13.30 -11.04 2.52
CA HIS A 657 14.39 -10.95 1.54
C HIS A 657 15.67 -11.67 2.00
N ARG A 658 15.98 -11.71 3.33
CA ARG A 658 17.15 -12.48 3.83
C ARG A 658 17.01 -13.98 3.54
N TYR A 659 15.79 -14.49 3.57
CA TYR A 659 15.48 -15.91 3.36
C TYR A 659 15.10 -16.23 1.91
N ASN A 660 14.69 -15.24 1.11
CA ASN A 660 14.25 -15.43 -0.27
C ASN A 660 14.43 -14.16 -1.13
N GLU A 661 15.45 -14.14 -1.98
CA GLU A 661 15.76 -13.01 -2.89
C GLU A 661 14.65 -12.68 -3.91
N SER A 662 13.64 -13.56 -4.11
CA SER A 662 12.52 -13.29 -5.04
C SER A 662 11.51 -12.26 -4.51
N TYR A 663 11.69 -11.77 -3.28
CA TYR A 663 11.01 -10.60 -2.73
C TYR A 663 11.98 -9.41 -2.84
N PRO A 664 11.79 -8.50 -3.81
CA PRO A 664 12.65 -7.32 -3.94
C PRO A 664 12.42 -6.33 -2.79
N TYR A 665 13.36 -5.41 -2.60
CA TYR A 665 13.14 -4.22 -1.77
C TYR A 665 12.35 -3.17 -2.57
N LEU A 666 11.25 -2.67 -2.01
CA LEU A 666 10.50 -1.58 -2.64
C LEU A 666 11.22 -0.24 -2.48
N LEU A 667 11.29 0.51 -3.58
CA LEU A 667 11.94 1.83 -3.64
C LEU A 667 10.86 2.92 -3.65
N PRO A 668 11.00 4.01 -2.86
CA PRO A 668 10.04 5.09 -2.89
C PRO A 668 10.23 5.90 -4.17
N LYS A 669 9.13 6.36 -4.77
CA LYS A 669 9.21 7.38 -5.81
C LYS A 669 9.68 8.72 -5.22
N THR A 670 10.25 9.56 -6.08
CA THR A 670 10.74 10.90 -5.70
C THR A 670 9.59 11.83 -5.29
N TYR A 671 9.88 12.75 -4.37
CA TYR A 671 8.95 13.81 -3.96
C TYR A 671 9.06 15.08 -4.79
N ASP A 672 10.14 15.21 -5.58
CA ASP A 672 10.48 16.39 -6.38
C ASP A 672 9.96 16.34 -7.84
N ASP A 673 9.18 15.32 -8.21
CA ASP A 673 8.54 15.30 -9.54
C ASP A 673 7.54 16.46 -9.65
N HIS A 674 7.82 17.41 -10.56
CA HIS A 674 6.95 18.55 -10.89
C HIS A 674 5.67 18.17 -11.64
N GLU A 675 5.39 16.86 -11.82
CA GLU A 675 4.07 16.37 -12.17
C GLU A 675 3.09 16.76 -11.06
N LEU A 676 2.33 17.82 -11.32
CA LEU A 676 1.07 18.14 -10.64
C LEU A 676 0.27 16.86 -10.43
N VAL A 677 -0.47 16.78 -9.32
CA VAL A 677 -1.38 15.65 -9.08
C VAL A 677 -2.26 15.47 -10.32
N ASP A 678 -2.11 14.30 -10.95
CA ASP A 678 -2.69 13.96 -12.25
C ASP A 678 -4.22 14.02 -12.17
N THR A 679 -4.77 15.19 -12.49
CA THR A 679 -6.20 15.51 -12.36
C THR A 679 -7.04 14.69 -13.32
N ASN A 680 -6.47 14.29 -14.46
CA ASN A 680 -7.11 13.41 -15.41
C ASN A 680 -7.18 11.97 -14.86
N PHE A 681 -6.10 11.46 -14.27
CA PHE A 681 -6.12 10.18 -13.56
C PHE A 681 -7.09 10.18 -12.36
N LEU A 682 -7.15 11.26 -11.57
CA LEU A 682 -8.12 11.36 -10.48
C LEU A 682 -9.57 11.38 -11.00
N ARG A 683 -9.85 12.15 -12.06
CA ARG A 683 -11.17 12.17 -12.72
C ARG A 683 -11.55 10.80 -13.32
N SER A 684 -10.60 10.05 -13.88
CA SER A 684 -10.89 8.71 -14.44
C SER A 684 -11.12 7.62 -13.39
N VAL A 685 -10.93 7.91 -12.10
CA VAL A 685 -11.02 6.93 -11.00
C VAL A 685 -12.12 7.29 -10.01
N LEU A 686 -12.21 8.56 -9.59
CA LEU A 686 -13.24 9.04 -8.68
C LEU A 686 -14.59 9.18 -9.41
N PRO A 687 -15.73 9.07 -8.72
CA PRO A 687 -17.03 9.21 -9.34
C PRO A 687 -17.41 10.69 -9.53
N ASP A 688 -18.05 11.02 -10.66
CA ASP A 688 -18.34 12.40 -11.07
C ASP A 688 -19.35 13.12 -10.16
N ASP A 689 -20.16 12.38 -9.39
CA ASP A 689 -21.10 12.93 -8.39
C ASP A 689 -20.39 13.51 -7.16
N ARG A 690 -19.15 13.10 -6.88
CA ARG A 690 -18.38 13.46 -5.67
C ARG A 690 -16.96 13.90 -6.04
N PRO A 691 -16.78 15.13 -6.56
CA PRO A 691 -15.46 15.67 -6.88
C PRO A 691 -14.59 15.81 -5.62
N PRO A 692 -13.28 15.48 -5.69
CA PRO A 692 -12.41 15.46 -4.53
C PRO A 692 -12.15 16.85 -3.95
N ILE A 693 -12.25 16.98 -2.63
CA ILE A 693 -12.00 18.23 -1.90
C ILE A 693 -10.51 18.43 -1.63
N ARG A 694 -10.07 19.69 -1.56
CA ARG A 694 -8.70 20.05 -1.12
C ARG A 694 -8.65 20.22 0.39
N ILE A 695 -7.75 19.49 1.06
CA ILE A 695 -7.55 19.54 2.51
C ILE A 695 -6.05 19.65 2.88
N ASP A 696 -5.76 20.15 4.08
CA ASP A 696 -4.43 20.07 4.69
C ASP A 696 -4.34 18.79 5.55
N ALA A 697 -3.80 17.71 4.98
CA ALA A 697 -3.80 16.36 5.56
C ALA A 697 -2.46 15.97 6.21
N GLN A 698 -2.49 15.13 7.25
CA GLN A 698 -1.30 14.48 7.81
C GLN A 698 -1.62 13.03 8.15
N CYS A 699 -0.76 12.09 7.73
CA CYS A 699 -0.89 10.71 8.15
C CYS A 699 -0.21 10.44 9.48
N VAL A 700 -0.79 9.50 10.21
CA VAL A 700 -0.44 9.08 11.56
C VAL A 700 -0.51 7.55 11.63
N ARG A 701 0.17 6.92 12.58
CA ARG A 701 0.17 5.46 12.75
C ARG A 701 0.48 5.03 14.17
N SER A 702 0.14 3.79 14.48
CA SER A 702 0.64 3.06 15.65
C SER A 702 1.66 2.03 15.17
N ALA A 703 2.93 2.15 15.59
CA ALA A 703 4.03 1.33 15.08
C ALA A 703 5.10 1.05 16.15
N SER A 704 5.79 -0.08 16.04
CA SER A 704 6.86 -0.45 16.98
C SER A 704 7.94 -1.31 16.30
N PHE A 705 8.91 -1.78 17.09
CA PHE A 705 9.96 -2.67 16.61
C PHE A 705 9.43 -3.97 15.99
N TRP A 706 8.37 -4.57 16.55
CA TRP A 706 7.88 -5.87 16.04
C TRP A 706 7.19 -5.73 14.68
N SER A 707 6.46 -4.63 14.43
CA SER A 707 5.70 -4.42 13.19
C SER A 707 6.51 -3.70 12.11
N CYS A 708 7.27 -2.67 12.48
CA CYS A 708 7.96 -1.75 11.56
C CYS A 708 9.49 -1.71 11.72
N GLY A 709 10.07 -2.46 12.66
CA GLY A 709 11.52 -2.46 12.91
C GLY A 709 12.10 -1.16 13.46
N ILE A 710 11.25 -0.20 13.84
CA ILE A 710 11.66 1.10 14.38
C ILE A 710 12.09 0.98 15.85
N SER A 711 13.12 1.71 16.25
CA SER A 711 13.65 1.66 17.62
C SER A 711 12.84 2.43 18.67
N THR A 712 12.05 3.41 18.25
CA THR A 712 11.10 4.14 19.08
C THR A 712 9.69 3.68 18.73
N VAL A 713 8.83 3.52 19.74
CA VAL A 713 7.39 3.32 19.50
C VAL A 713 6.81 4.62 18.96
N GLU A 714 5.93 4.51 17.98
CA GLU A 714 5.16 5.62 17.45
C GLU A 714 3.67 5.39 17.77
N GLN A 715 3.05 6.39 18.38
CA GLN A 715 1.62 6.42 18.76
C GLN A 715 0.96 7.70 18.21
N SER A 716 1.30 8.08 16.97
CA SER A 716 0.91 9.37 16.40
C SER A 716 -0.59 9.48 16.15
N ILE A 717 -1.33 8.36 16.07
CA ILE A 717 -2.80 8.33 16.08
C ILE A 717 -3.35 8.86 17.41
N GLU A 718 -2.88 8.32 18.54
CA GLU A 718 -3.34 8.74 19.88
C GLU A 718 -3.02 10.21 20.15
N ASN A 719 -1.80 10.63 19.82
CA ASN A 719 -1.37 12.02 19.96
C ASN A 719 -2.25 12.99 19.15
N ALA A 720 -2.76 12.56 17.99
CA ALA A 720 -3.67 13.35 17.16
C ALA A 720 -5.09 13.36 17.75
N TYR A 721 -5.62 12.20 18.18
CA TYR A 721 -6.92 12.08 18.85
C TYR A 721 -7.02 13.00 20.08
N ILE A 722 -6.04 12.92 20.99
CA ILE A 722 -5.98 13.76 22.20
C ILE A 722 -6.00 15.24 21.82
N HIS A 723 -5.12 15.66 20.91
CA HIS A 723 -5.05 17.06 20.49
C HIS A 723 -6.35 17.56 19.83
N MET A 724 -6.99 16.75 19.00
CA MET A 724 -8.28 17.11 18.38
C MET A 724 -9.40 17.24 19.41
N ILE A 725 -9.43 16.37 20.43
CA ILE A 725 -10.40 16.44 21.55
C ILE A 725 -10.17 17.69 22.40
N GLU A 726 -8.92 17.98 22.78
CA GLU A 726 -8.54 19.15 23.57
C GLU A 726 -8.89 20.47 22.86
N ASN A 727 -8.69 20.54 21.54
CA ASN A 727 -8.90 21.76 20.75
C ASN A 727 -10.30 21.88 20.13
N ALA A 728 -11.18 20.88 20.29
CA ALA A 728 -12.56 20.93 19.82
C ALA A 728 -13.35 22.08 20.47
N GLN A 729 -14.00 22.92 19.67
CA GLN A 729 -14.71 24.10 20.18
C GLN A 729 -16.19 23.84 20.48
N HIS A 730 -16.93 23.16 19.57
CA HIS A 730 -18.40 23.04 19.66
C HIS A 730 -18.92 21.62 19.87
N PHE A 731 -18.41 20.64 19.12
CA PHE A 731 -18.81 19.24 19.31
C PHE A 731 -17.70 18.26 18.87
N ILE A 732 -17.88 17.00 19.26
CA ILE A 732 -17.09 15.85 18.81
C ILE A 732 -18.06 14.75 18.34
N TYR A 733 -17.73 14.07 17.24
CA TYR A 733 -18.44 12.91 16.73
C TYR A 733 -17.45 11.75 16.58
N ILE A 734 -17.80 10.56 17.09
CA ILE A 734 -16.96 9.35 17.05
C ILE A 734 -17.82 8.15 16.68
N GLU A 735 -17.65 7.63 15.47
CA GLU A 735 -17.94 6.23 15.16
C GLU A 735 -16.68 5.40 15.43
N ASN A 736 -16.78 4.29 16.17
CA ASN A 736 -15.66 3.36 16.36
C ASN A 736 -16.14 1.98 16.83
N GLN A 737 -15.46 0.90 16.40
CA GLN A 737 -15.78 -0.46 16.86
C GLN A 737 -15.68 -0.67 18.37
N PHE A 738 -14.83 0.09 19.07
CA PHE A 738 -14.55 -0.08 20.50
C PHE A 738 -14.42 1.27 21.24
N PHE A 739 -14.88 1.32 22.49
CA PHE A 739 -14.61 2.41 23.42
C PHE A 739 -14.02 1.86 24.72
N VAL A 740 -12.69 1.71 24.76
CA VAL A 740 -11.96 1.17 25.92
C VAL A 740 -10.90 2.17 26.38
N THR A 741 -11.21 2.90 27.44
CA THR A 741 -10.36 3.92 28.05
C THR A 741 -10.79 4.13 29.51
N ILE A 742 -9.85 3.94 30.44
CA ILE A 742 -10.14 3.94 31.89
C ILE A 742 -9.02 4.73 32.56
N ALA A 743 -9.38 5.68 33.42
CA ALA A 743 -8.40 6.49 34.14
C ALA A 743 -7.66 5.66 35.20
N GLU A 744 -6.38 5.97 35.40
CA GLU A 744 -5.54 5.46 36.50
C GLU A 744 -5.42 3.91 36.57
N ASP A 745 -5.87 3.20 35.54
CA ASP A 745 -5.80 1.74 35.45
C ASP A 745 -4.40 1.28 35.02
N SER A 746 -3.84 0.30 35.72
CA SER A 746 -2.47 -0.19 35.45
C SER A 746 -2.33 -0.96 34.12
N THR A 747 -3.47 -1.39 33.53
CA THR A 747 -3.55 -2.19 32.31
C THR A 747 -3.98 -1.36 31.09
N ILE A 748 -4.93 -0.45 31.24
CA ILE A 748 -5.43 0.44 30.17
C ILE A 748 -4.63 1.75 30.19
N LYS A 749 -3.87 2.01 29.12
CA LYS A 749 -2.84 3.07 29.09
C LYS A 749 -3.04 4.17 28.04
N ASN A 750 -4.25 4.26 27.46
CA ASN A 750 -4.56 5.32 26.51
C ASN A 750 -5.29 6.48 27.19
N HIS A 751 -4.98 7.71 26.81
CA HIS A 751 -5.50 8.93 27.46
C HIS A 751 -6.68 9.57 26.73
N ILE A 752 -7.37 8.83 25.85
CA ILE A 752 -8.51 9.36 25.09
C ILE A 752 -9.67 9.74 26.03
N GLY A 753 -9.99 8.89 27.01
CA GLY A 753 -11.01 9.16 28.03
C GLY A 753 -10.64 10.31 28.97
N ASP A 754 -9.35 10.52 29.24
CA ASP A 754 -8.86 11.67 30.00
C ASP A 754 -9.01 12.98 29.21
N ALA A 755 -8.69 12.97 27.91
CA ALA A 755 -8.91 14.12 27.04
C ALA A 755 -10.40 14.49 26.93
N LEU A 756 -11.28 13.49 26.77
CA LEU A 756 -12.73 13.68 26.76
C LEU A 756 -13.23 14.26 28.08
N TYR A 757 -12.80 13.68 29.21
CA TYR A 757 -13.10 14.18 30.56
C TYR A 757 -12.69 15.65 30.73
N GLN A 758 -11.43 16.00 30.45
CA GLN A 758 -10.91 17.36 30.60
C GLN A 758 -11.63 18.36 29.67
N ARG A 759 -11.97 17.96 28.43
CA ARG A 759 -12.72 18.82 27.50
C ARG A 759 -14.14 19.13 28.00
N ILE A 760 -14.83 18.13 28.57
CA ILE A 760 -16.16 18.30 29.18
C ILE A 760 -16.08 19.19 30.43
N ILE A 761 -15.11 18.97 31.32
CA ILE A 761 -14.93 19.81 32.52
C ILE A 761 -14.63 21.27 32.15
N ARG A 762 -13.83 21.51 31.09
CA ARG A 762 -13.63 22.87 30.54
C ARG A 762 -14.96 23.48 30.08
N ALA A 763 -15.76 22.73 29.32
CA ALA A 763 -17.06 23.22 28.84
C ALA A 763 -18.00 23.55 30.01
N HIS A 764 -18.06 22.68 31.02
CA HIS A 764 -18.89 22.86 32.20
C HIS A 764 -18.49 24.09 33.02
N SER A 765 -17.20 24.23 33.34
CA SER A 765 -16.65 25.38 34.08
C SER A 765 -16.90 26.71 33.35
N ASN A 766 -16.74 26.72 32.02
CA ASN A 766 -16.96 27.89 31.18
C ASN A 766 -18.44 28.15 30.83
N LYS A 767 -19.35 27.22 31.18
CA LYS A 767 -20.76 27.20 30.75
C LYS A 767 -20.93 27.21 29.22
N GLU A 768 -20.00 26.59 28.50
CA GLU A 768 -20.06 26.38 27.06
C GLU A 768 -21.13 25.33 26.70
N ILE A 769 -21.86 25.57 25.61
CA ILE A 769 -22.64 24.52 24.94
C ILE A 769 -21.66 23.65 24.15
N PHE A 770 -21.40 22.45 24.65
CA PHE A 770 -20.50 21.47 24.03
C PHE A 770 -21.13 20.08 24.05
N ARG A 771 -21.04 19.33 22.94
CA ARG A 771 -21.67 18.00 22.80
C ARG A 771 -20.72 16.96 22.23
N ILE A 772 -20.80 15.73 22.73
CA ILE A 772 -20.06 14.57 22.25
C ILE A 772 -21.03 13.46 21.92
N TYR A 773 -20.95 12.96 20.69
CA TYR A 773 -21.76 11.86 20.18
C TYR A 773 -20.82 10.69 19.88
N ILE A 774 -21.05 9.54 20.52
CA ILE A 774 -20.25 8.32 20.30
C ILE A 774 -21.18 7.20 19.85
N VAL A 775 -20.96 6.67 18.64
CA VAL A 775 -21.74 5.58 18.05
C VAL A 775 -20.91 4.30 18.08
N LEU A 776 -21.43 3.27 18.75
CA LEU A 776 -20.76 2.00 19.00
C LEU A 776 -21.63 0.82 18.53
N PRO A 777 -21.03 -0.31 18.11
CA PRO A 777 -21.81 -1.50 17.77
C PRO A 777 -22.51 -2.06 19.03
N LEU A 778 -23.81 -2.35 18.94
CA LEU A 778 -24.68 -2.70 20.08
C LEU A 778 -24.17 -3.90 20.92
N LEU A 779 -23.37 -4.77 20.32
CA LEU A 779 -22.44 -5.68 21.00
C LEU A 779 -21.15 -5.69 20.14
N PRO A 780 -20.00 -6.18 20.66
CA PRO A 780 -18.80 -6.45 19.84
C PRO A 780 -19.01 -7.37 18.61
N GLY A 781 -17.93 -7.69 17.88
CA GLY A 781 -17.95 -8.39 16.58
C GLY A 781 -17.18 -9.72 16.51
N PHE A 782 -17.16 -10.52 17.58
CA PHE A 782 -16.43 -11.80 17.63
C PHE A 782 -17.36 -13.01 17.32
N ALA A 783 -16.96 -14.23 17.73
CA ALA A 783 -17.82 -15.43 17.69
C ALA A 783 -18.01 -16.12 19.07
N ASN A 784 -17.23 -15.75 20.08
CA ASN A 784 -17.19 -16.39 21.40
C ASN A 784 -17.85 -15.50 22.47
N ALA A 785 -18.80 -16.06 23.24
CA ALA A 785 -19.52 -15.37 24.30
C ALA A 785 -18.61 -14.80 25.40
N ASN A 786 -17.55 -15.52 25.78
CA ASN A 786 -16.60 -15.06 26.79
C ASN A 786 -15.83 -13.82 26.29
N THR A 787 -15.57 -13.74 24.97
CA THR A 787 -14.96 -12.57 24.33
C THR A 787 -15.93 -11.38 24.25
N ILE A 788 -17.23 -11.61 24.01
CA ILE A 788 -18.27 -10.55 24.17
C ILE A 788 -18.17 -9.98 25.59
N GLN A 789 -18.28 -10.84 26.60
CA GLN A 789 -18.38 -10.44 28.00
C GLN A 789 -17.14 -9.67 28.46
N ALA A 790 -15.94 -10.14 28.09
CA ALA A 790 -14.69 -9.45 28.41
C ALA A 790 -14.60 -8.05 27.78
N VAL A 791 -14.91 -7.91 26.48
CA VAL A 791 -14.84 -6.60 25.80
C VAL A 791 -15.96 -5.67 26.28
N LEU A 792 -17.18 -6.18 26.45
CA LEU A 792 -18.31 -5.42 26.98
C LEU A 792 -18.07 -4.95 28.43
N TYR A 793 -17.41 -5.75 29.26
CA TYR A 793 -16.96 -5.36 30.61
C TYR A 793 -16.02 -4.14 30.57
N PHE A 794 -15.02 -4.13 29.67
CA PHE A 794 -14.11 -2.99 29.52
C PHE A 794 -14.80 -1.75 28.92
N ILE A 795 -15.70 -1.92 27.95
CA ILE A 795 -16.51 -0.81 27.41
C ILE A 795 -17.36 -0.19 28.51
N MET A 796 -18.11 -1.01 29.26
CA MET A 796 -18.96 -0.54 30.35
C MET A 796 -18.16 0.12 31.49
N ARG A 797 -16.96 -0.39 31.82
CA ARG A 797 -16.04 0.27 32.76
C ARG A 797 -15.48 1.60 32.27
N SER A 798 -15.37 1.79 30.95
CA SER A 798 -14.94 3.05 30.35
C SER A 798 -16.05 4.11 30.43
N ILE A 799 -17.30 3.70 30.19
CA ILE A 799 -18.46 4.59 30.15
C ILE A 799 -18.97 4.93 31.57
N ASN A 800 -19.46 3.95 32.33
CA ASN A 800 -20.26 4.20 33.54
C ASN A 800 -20.12 3.20 34.70
N LYS A 801 -19.30 2.14 34.61
CA LYS A 801 -19.14 1.14 35.69
C LYS A 801 -17.83 1.33 36.47
N GLY A 802 -17.96 1.71 37.74
CA GLY A 802 -16.84 1.91 38.66
C GLY A 802 -16.36 3.36 38.72
N GLU A 803 -15.57 3.67 39.75
CA GLU A 803 -15.24 5.05 40.14
C GLU A 803 -14.43 5.81 39.08
N MET A 804 -13.49 5.12 38.42
CA MET A 804 -12.66 5.67 37.35
C MET A 804 -13.35 5.72 35.96
N SER A 805 -14.64 5.40 35.88
CA SER A 805 -15.42 5.52 34.64
C SER A 805 -15.72 6.98 34.29
N LEU A 806 -15.88 7.29 32.99
CA LEU A 806 -16.04 8.66 32.52
C LEU A 806 -17.25 9.37 33.16
N TYR A 807 -18.41 8.71 33.23
CA TYR A 807 -19.62 9.28 33.84
C TYR A 807 -19.44 9.56 35.34
N GLN A 808 -18.74 8.69 36.07
CA GLN A 808 -18.60 8.84 37.52
C GLN A 808 -17.59 9.95 37.87
N ARG A 809 -16.47 10.05 37.15
CA ARG A 809 -15.51 11.16 37.28
C ARG A 809 -16.16 12.52 37.01
N LEU A 810 -17.02 12.60 35.98
CA LEU A 810 -17.77 13.82 35.66
C LEU A 810 -18.73 14.22 36.79
N LYS A 811 -19.51 13.27 37.32
CA LYS A 811 -20.43 13.52 38.45
C LYS A 811 -19.70 13.95 39.73
N GLN A 812 -18.54 13.35 40.02
CA GLN A 812 -17.69 13.74 41.15
C GLN A 812 -17.14 15.18 41.04
N ASN A 813 -17.10 15.74 39.83
CA ASN A 813 -16.58 17.08 39.54
C ASN A 813 -17.68 18.09 39.14
N GLY A 814 -18.90 17.89 39.65
CA GLY A 814 -20.02 18.84 39.56
C GLY A 814 -20.96 18.67 38.37
N VAL A 815 -20.62 17.82 37.39
CA VAL A 815 -21.48 17.56 36.23
C VAL A 815 -22.62 16.62 36.62
N SER A 816 -23.72 17.19 37.12
CA SER A 816 -24.90 16.47 37.62
C SER A 816 -25.45 15.45 36.60
N ASN A 817 -25.60 15.87 35.34
CA ASN A 817 -25.95 15.00 34.22
C ASN A 817 -24.85 14.97 33.15
N PRO A 818 -24.02 13.90 33.07
CA PRO A 818 -23.05 13.72 31.98
C PRO A 818 -23.68 13.72 30.58
N GLU A 819 -24.95 13.34 30.45
CA GLU A 819 -25.65 13.26 29.16
C GLU A 819 -25.96 14.63 28.54
N ASP A 820 -25.84 15.70 29.33
CA ASP A 820 -25.84 17.08 28.82
C ASP A 820 -24.60 17.39 27.97
N TYR A 821 -23.55 16.58 28.07
CA TYR A 821 -22.27 16.78 27.36
C TYR A 821 -21.85 15.59 26.50
N ILE A 822 -22.12 14.34 26.89
CA ILE A 822 -21.69 13.14 26.18
C ILE A 822 -22.79 12.07 26.11
N THR A 823 -23.03 11.55 24.91
CA THR A 823 -24.13 10.62 24.61
C THR A 823 -23.63 9.43 23.78
N PHE A 824 -24.18 8.25 24.06
CA PHE A 824 -23.79 6.99 23.43
C PHE A 824 -24.95 6.37 22.66
N TYR A 825 -24.69 5.95 21.43
CA TYR A 825 -25.67 5.39 20.50
C TYR A 825 -25.18 4.07 19.91
N GLY A 826 -26.09 3.30 19.33
CA GLY A 826 -25.77 2.15 18.50
C GLY A 826 -26.88 1.89 17.49
N MET A 827 -26.52 1.34 16.33
CA MET A 827 -27.41 1.27 15.17
C MET A 827 -28.05 -0.12 15.01
N ARG A 828 -29.28 -0.15 14.48
CA ARG A 828 -30.10 -1.34 14.24
C ARG A 828 -31.07 -1.07 13.10
N ASN A 829 -31.24 -2.04 12.22
CA ASN A 829 -32.22 -2.02 11.13
C ASN A 829 -33.32 -3.07 11.36
N TRP A 830 -34.35 -3.05 10.54
CA TRP A 830 -35.39 -4.09 10.46
C TRP A 830 -35.80 -4.33 9.00
N ASP A 831 -36.38 -5.49 8.73
CA ASP A 831 -36.72 -5.95 7.38
C ASP A 831 -37.84 -7.01 7.46
N ILE A 832 -38.31 -7.54 6.32
CA ILE A 832 -39.34 -8.58 6.26
C ILE A 832 -38.80 -9.81 5.52
N LEU A 833 -38.42 -10.84 6.28
CA LEU A 833 -37.97 -12.12 5.74
C LEU A 833 -39.13 -13.13 5.76
N MET A 834 -39.51 -13.64 4.59
CA MET A 834 -40.62 -14.62 4.43
C MET A 834 -41.92 -14.18 5.14
N GLY A 835 -42.26 -12.89 5.04
CA GLY A 835 -43.45 -12.30 5.68
C GLY A 835 -43.32 -12.04 7.19
N SER A 836 -42.25 -12.53 7.83
CA SER A 836 -41.95 -12.26 9.24
C SER A 836 -41.06 -11.03 9.41
N LEU A 837 -41.39 -10.17 10.38
CA LEU A 837 -40.56 -9.03 10.76
C LEU A 837 -39.24 -9.52 11.40
N VAL A 838 -38.11 -9.10 10.86
CA VAL A 838 -36.77 -9.39 11.38
C VAL A 838 -36.03 -8.11 11.73
N THR A 839 -35.07 -8.18 12.66
CA THR A 839 -34.24 -7.03 13.03
C THR A 839 -32.85 -7.45 13.49
N GLU A 840 -31.82 -6.77 12.99
CA GLU A 840 -30.43 -6.95 13.42
C GLU A 840 -29.71 -5.60 13.58
N ARG A 841 -28.69 -5.60 14.43
CA ARG A 841 -27.77 -4.48 14.66
C ARG A 841 -26.96 -4.17 13.39
N ILE A 842 -26.73 -2.89 13.12
CA ILE A 842 -25.75 -2.47 12.11
C ILE A 842 -24.36 -2.51 12.75
N SER A 843 -23.37 -3.03 12.03
CA SER A 843 -22.04 -3.33 12.58
C SER A 843 -21.03 -2.21 12.33
N ILE A 844 -21.05 -1.18 13.18
CA ILE A 844 -20.04 -0.12 13.21
C ILE A 844 -18.64 -0.73 13.44
N HIS A 845 -17.69 -0.45 12.53
CA HIS A 845 -16.39 -1.14 12.41
C HIS A 845 -15.23 -0.16 12.13
#